data_AF-A0A512IPM7-F1
#
_entry.id   AF-A0A512IPM7-F1
#
_cell.length_a   1.000
_cell.length_b   1.000
_cell.length_c   1.000
_cell.angle_alpha   90.00
_cell.angle_beta   90.00
_cell.angle_gamma   90.00
#
_symmetry.space_group_name_H-M   'P 1'
#
loop_
_entity.id
_entity.type
_entity.pdbx_description
1 polymer ?
#
loop_
_entity_poly.entity_id
_entity_poly.type
_entity_poly.pdbx_seq_one_letter_code
_entity_poly.pdbx_strand_id
1 'polypeptide(L)'
;MRKVTAITVQAGLALLLLSVITTAAPQAFAQSGIESKLSGAAKPKGNERLLVEADELIYDNDKNTVVARGNAELHYGARTLQADRVRYDRATSRVFAEGNVRLTDDTGSVVTGERMELTDDFKSGFIDSLRIQTTIEQKGQPVRTRIAAPRAERIDGEQTSFDYATYTACEPCKDHPEKPPLWQIKAAKIIQNSETHTIYYEDSTLEIAGIPVAYLPYFESADPTVKRKTGFLTPRFITSTALGTGVGTPFFINLDPSYDLTLTPTFVSRQGVLGQGEYRQRLDNGSFSVRLSGIFQSTPSAFLPGPLGAADRDFRGSVESKGRFFINDRWRTGWDLVGVSDKWFLDNYRIRNQSVTTDYFREAVSTAYLIGQGDRSWFEARGYYFKSLSSFDWQKEQPIVAPVIDYDKRINGPDPIGGEVRFEANVTSLTRETTDFQGIPRTGTYLLSPSVNGLSYPLYETCTTFTRATCLVRGLAGTNTRMSAQASWRRTFIDDYGMAWTPFTYLRADTFFDSPSLSGFQNALVSNIATVNDEIAGRVMPAIGIDWRYPFVSDFGMLGVHTIEPIAQVIARPSETRIGRLPNEDAQSLVFDDTSLFEWDKFSGYDRVEGGVRANLGGQYSVVTPSGWYANLMAGESIAIAGVNSFRRGDIANVGLDSGLENQRSDFVGRAQLSPNQNISFIARARLGQGDLGLNRFEAGVTARFAPFLPLDTSVFYSFYGAQPALGFSHRREGLTASATYHITPNWFVSGSALLDLTRYLDTRDLYADAFTAFLANPVGAAPVYENPGRFYLSGMSLGAGYQDECTTVSLNYINSPIATAIGVRERNQTVLLRIELKTLGEADLRQNVGTTTTADGIATVR
;
A
#
# COMPACT_ATOMS: atom_id res chain seq x y z
N MET A 1 17.08 -48.41 11.97
CA MET A 1 18.15 -49.43 11.78
C MET A 1 18.10 -49.88 10.31
N ARG A 2 19.22 -49.88 9.58
CA ARG A 2 19.93 -51.09 9.05
C ARG A 2 19.01 -52.19 8.46
N LYS A 3 19.25 -52.75 7.25
CA LYS A 3 20.17 -52.48 6.10
C LYS A 3 19.85 -53.47 4.93
N VAL A 4 20.61 -53.44 3.81
CA VAL A 4 20.78 -54.52 2.76
C VAL A 4 19.60 -54.69 1.77
N THR A 5 19.71 -54.87 0.44
CA THR A 5 20.72 -54.71 -0.68
C THR A 5 19.89 -54.68 -2.00
N ALA A 6 20.22 -54.07 -3.16
CA ALA A 6 21.45 -53.66 -3.87
C ALA A 6 22.14 -54.73 -4.76
N ILE A 7 22.22 -54.48 -6.08
CA ILE A 7 23.04 -55.18 -7.10
C ILE A 7 23.65 -54.10 -8.06
N THR A 8 24.86 -54.33 -8.59
CA THR A 8 25.79 -53.32 -9.19
C THR A 8 26.67 -53.98 -10.28
N VAL A 9 27.52 -53.34 -11.12
CA VAL A 9 28.09 -51.97 -11.24
C VAL A 9 28.60 -51.71 -12.70
N GLN A 10 29.40 -50.66 -12.97
CA GLN A 10 30.16 -50.35 -14.23
C GLN A 10 29.33 -49.92 -15.45
N ALA A 11 29.82 -49.19 -16.48
CA ALA A 11 31.07 -48.43 -16.74
C ALA A 11 30.75 -47.27 -17.75
N GLY A 12 31.61 -46.31 -18.13
CA GLY A 12 33.04 -46.04 -17.84
C GLY A 12 33.55 -44.73 -18.49
N LEU A 13 34.87 -44.54 -18.56
CA LEU A 13 35.64 -43.40 -19.12
C LEU A 13 36.77 -43.95 -20.05
N ALA A 14 37.54 -43.20 -20.89
CA ALA A 14 37.48 -41.87 -21.53
C ALA A 14 38.75 -41.70 -22.46
N LEU A 15 39.07 -40.45 -22.87
CA LEU A 15 40.32 -39.95 -23.52
C LEU A 15 40.57 -40.24 -25.03
N LEU A 16 41.38 -39.47 -25.80
CA LEU A 16 41.68 -38.01 -25.91
C LEU A 16 42.66 -37.77 -27.12
N LEU A 17 42.91 -36.50 -27.50
CA LEU A 17 43.93 -35.97 -28.46
C LEU A 17 43.57 -36.22 -29.96
N LEU A 18 43.79 -35.35 -30.97
CA LEU A 18 44.25 -33.93 -31.13
C LEU A 18 43.71 -33.45 -32.54
N SER A 19 43.94 -32.29 -33.18
CA SER A 19 44.80 -31.10 -32.96
C SER A 19 44.33 -29.85 -33.75
N VAL A 20 44.52 -28.66 -33.15
CA VAL A 20 45.25 -27.44 -33.64
C VAL A 20 45.23 -27.16 -35.17
N ILE A 21 44.79 -25.98 -35.68
CA ILE A 21 45.53 -24.70 -35.68
C ILE A 21 44.62 -23.44 -35.70
N THR A 22 45.10 -22.40 -34.98
CA THR A 22 44.71 -20.98 -34.82
C THR A 22 44.43 -20.19 -36.12
N THR A 23 43.70 -19.07 -36.16
CA THR A 23 43.91 -17.74 -35.49
C THR A 23 42.59 -16.92 -35.46
N ALA A 24 42.41 -15.79 -34.75
CA ALA A 24 43.04 -15.17 -33.57
C ALA A 24 41.99 -14.23 -32.89
N ALA A 25 42.19 -13.87 -31.62
CA ALA A 25 41.27 -13.06 -30.81
C ALA A 25 41.91 -11.67 -30.47
N PRO A 26 41.24 -10.70 -29.79
CA PRO A 26 40.53 -10.90 -28.51
C PRO A 26 39.08 -10.37 -28.45
N GLN A 27 38.23 -11.12 -27.74
CA GLN A 27 37.07 -10.53 -27.05
C GLN A 27 37.54 -9.91 -25.73
N ALA A 28 36.97 -8.77 -25.33
CA ALA A 28 37.30 -8.16 -24.04
C ALA A 28 36.58 -8.89 -22.89
N PHE A 29 37.35 -9.50 -21.98
CA PHE A 29 36.86 -10.10 -20.74
C PHE A 29 37.64 -9.58 -19.53
N ALA A 30 36.92 -9.40 -18.41
CA ALA A 30 37.42 -9.44 -17.04
C ALA A 30 38.58 -8.48 -16.64
N GLN A 31 38.27 -7.20 -16.43
CA GLN A 31 38.95 -6.42 -15.38
C GLN A 31 38.42 -6.84 -13.99
N SER A 32 38.87 -8.01 -13.52
CA SER A 32 38.64 -8.49 -12.15
C SER A 32 39.89 -9.16 -11.53
N GLY A 33 41.05 -8.95 -12.15
CA GLY A 33 42.27 -9.75 -11.92
C GLY A 33 43.31 -9.20 -10.95
N ILE A 34 43.09 -8.05 -10.30
CA ILE A 34 44.05 -7.43 -9.37
C ILE A 34 43.47 -7.34 -7.94
N GLU A 35 42.36 -6.61 -7.74
CA GLU A 35 41.76 -6.43 -6.41
C GLU A 35 41.39 -7.77 -5.73
N SER A 36 40.83 -8.72 -6.49
CA SER A 36 40.48 -10.07 -6.02
C SER A 36 41.67 -10.93 -5.59
N LYS A 37 42.91 -10.54 -5.94
CA LYS A 37 44.15 -11.20 -5.50
C LYS A 37 44.87 -10.46 -4.38
N LEU A 38 44.50 -9.21 -4.09
CA LEU A 38 44.96 -8.48 -2.90
C LEU A 38 44.08 -8.75 -1.68
N SER A 39 42.78 -9.04 -1.86
CA SER A 39 41.86 -9.39 -0.77
C SER A 39 41.99 -10.83 -0.23
N GLY A 40 42.81 -11.69 -0.87
CA GLY A 40 42.95 -13.11 -0.52
C GLY A 40 43.92 -13.45 0.61
N ALA A 41 44.57 -12.46 1.23
CA ALA A 41 45.51 -12.70 2.32
C ALA A 41 44.77 -12.84 3.67
N ALA A 42 44.70 -14.07 4.19
CA ALA A 42 44.17 -14.32 5.53
C ALA A 42 45.04 -13.59 6.58
N LYS A 43 44.47 -12.56 7.24
CA LYS A 43 45.17 -11.80 8.30
C LYS A 43 45.73 -12.77 9.36
N PRO A 44 47.05 -12.82 9.58
CA PRO A 44 47.61 -13.55 10.72
C PRO A 44 47.16 -12.89 12.02
N LYS A 45 46.64 -13.66 12.99
CA LYS A 45 46.53 -13.19 14.37
C LYS A 45 47.92 -13.14 14.99
N GLY A 46 48.57 -11.98 14.94
CA GLY A 46 49.85 -11.73 15.60
C GLY A 46 50.19 -10.25 15.58
N ASN A 47 50.52 -9.69 16.75
CA ASN A 47 50.78 -8.28 17.06
C ASN A 47 50.52 -7.28 15.94
N GLU A 48 49.39 -6.59 16.02
CA GLU A 48 49.21 -5.32 15.31
C GLU A 48 50.34 -4.38 15.77
N ARG A 49 51.05 -3.79 14.80
CA ARG A 49 52.21 -2.92 15.03
C ARG A 49 51.83 -1.52 14.63
N LEU A 50 52.22 -0.56 15.47
CA LEU A 50 52.20 0.85 15.12
C LEU A 50 53.17 1.07 13.95
N LEU A 51 52.63 1.38 12.77
CA LEU A 51 53.38 1.87 11.61
C LEU A 51 53.37 3.40 11.64
N VAL A 52 54.45 4.02 11.15
CA VAL A 52 54.63 5.48 11.16
C VAL A 52 55.27 5.93 9.85
N GLU A 53 54.67 6.90 9.18
CA GLU A 53 55.17 7.60 8.00
C GLU A 53 55.15 9.11 8.27
N ALA A 54 56.18 9.85 7.84
CA ALA A 54 56.33 11.30 8.03
C ALA A 54 57.52 11.84 7.21
N ASP A 55 57.57 13.16 7.00
CA ASP A 55 58.70 13.84 6.35
C ASP A 55 60.00 13.76 7.19
N GLU A 56 59.88 13.84 8.52
CA GLU A 56 60.99 13.81 9.49
C GLU A 56 60.65 12.88 10.68
N LEU A 57 61.59 11.98 11.03
CA LEU A 57 61.49 11.08 12.20
C LEU A 57 62.71 11.25 13.12
N ILE A 58 62.49 11.85 14.30
CA ILE A 58 63.52 12.15 15.30
C ILE A 58 63.43 11.15 16.45
N TYR A 59 64.54 10.48 16.76
CA TYR A 59 64.64 9.51 17.87
C TYR A 59 65.45 10.09 19.03
N ASP A 60 64.76 10.47 20.12
CA ASP A 60 65.37 10.90 21.37
C ASP A 60 65.45 9.70 22.32
N ASN A 61 66.57 8.98 22.27
CA ASN A 61 66.79 7.77 23.06
C ASN A 61 66.95 8.06 24.56
N ASP A 62 67.48 9.23 24.92
CA ASP A 62 67.70 9.63 26.32
C ASP A 62 66.36 9.88 27.06
N LYS A 63 65.37 10.43 26.35
CA LYS A 63 63.99 10.58 26.85
C LYS A 63 63.08 9.40 26.46
N ASN A 64 63.59 8.43 25.69
CA ASN A 64 62.84 7.32 25.11
C ASN A 64 61.58 7.76 24.32
N THR A 65 61.70 8.83 23.53
CA THR A 65 60.60 9.36 22.69
C THR A 65 60.96 9.35 21.21
N VAL A 66 59.95 9.20 20.35
CA VAL A 66 60.06 9.35 18.89
C VAL A 66 59.15 10.49 18.46
N VAL A 67 59.63 11.40 17.63
CA VAL A 67 58.84 12.52 17.08
C VAL A 67 58.79 12.38 15.56
N ALA A 68 57.58 12.11 15.06
CA ALA A 68 57.22 12.25 13.66
C ALA A 68 56.77 13.69 13.39
N ARG A 69 57.17 14.26 12.26
CA ARG A 69 56.88 15.66 11.92
C ARG A 69 56.80 15.85 10.40
N GLY A 70 55.82 16.65 9.98
CA GLY A 70 55.49 16.84 8.58
C GLY A 70 54.68 15.65 8.07
N ASN A 71 53.40 15.88 7.76
CA ASN A 71 52.47 14.88 7.24
C ASN A 71 52.51 13.55 8.00
N ALA A 72 52.55 13.61 9.34
CA ALA A 72 52.79 12.45 10.18
C ALA A 72 51.54 11.56 10.25
N GLU A 73 51.64 10.37 9.68
CA GLU A 73 50.57 9.38 9.59
C GLU A 73 50.97 8.08 10.32
N LEU A 74 50.12 7.65 11.26
CA LEU A 74 50.35 6.48 12.09
C LEU A 74 49.18 5.49 11.91
N HIS A 75 49.50 4.23 11.61
CA HIS A 75 48.48 3.18 11.46
C HIS A 75 48.60 2.15 12.58
N TYR A 76 47.47 1.78 13.18
CA TYR A 76 47.35 0.66 14.11
C TYR A 76 46.10 -0.17 13.80
N GLY A 77 46.31 -1.42 13.36
CA GLY A 77 45.23 -2.37 13.05
C GLY A 77 44.37 -1.94 11.85
N ALA A 78 43.26 -1.25 12.13
CA ALA A 78 42.39 -0.62 11.13
C ALA A 78 42.25 0.91 11.32
N ARG A 79 42.88 1.48 12.35
CA ARG A 79 42.83 2.90 12.71
C ARG A 79 44.01 3.66 12.11
N THR A 80 43.78 4.92 11.78
CA THR A 80 44.77 5.82 11.18
C THR A 80 44.71 7.19 11.84
N LEU A 81 45.84 7.64 12.39
CA LEU A 81 46.02 8.94 13.04
C LEU A 81 46.97 9.81 12.20
N GLN A 82 46.47 10.93 11.67
CA GLN A 82 47.22 11.91 10.88
C GLN A 82 47.36 13.21 11.68
N ALA A 83 48.52 13.89 11.63
CA ALA A 83 48.76 15.21 12.22
C ALA A 83 49.98 15.94 11.62
N ASP A 84 50.13 17.24 11.92
CA ASP A 84 51.34 18.00 11.57
C ASP A 84 52.59 17.48 12.32
N ARG A 85 52.38 17.02 13.56
CA ARG A 85 53.41 16.49 14.46
C ARG A 85 52.83 15.43 15.39
N VAL A 86 53.56 14.34 15.60
CA VAL A 86 53.21 13.30 16.58
C VAL A 86 54.44 12.91 17.39
N ARG A 87 54.37 13.03 18.72
CA ARG A 87 55.37 12.51 19.66
C ARG A 87 54.85 11.23 20.31
N TYR A 88 55.53 10.12 20.07
CA TYR A 88 55.30 8.86 20.77
C TYR A 88 56.27 8.72 21.95
N ASP A 89 55.74 8.51 23.14
CA ASP A 89 56.48 8.20 24.36
C ASP A 89 56.49 6.69 24.60
N ARG A 90 57.67 6.07 24.49
CA ARG A 90 57.84 4.61 24.55
C ARG A 90 57.96 4.07 25.98
N ALA A 91 58.02 4.94 26.99
CA ALA A 91 58.02 4.55 28.39
C ALA A 91 56.59 4.45 28.96
N THR A 92 55.68 5.29 28.45
CA THR A 92 54.28 5.37 28.87
C THR A 92 53.29 4.81 27.83
N SER A 93 53.76 4.43 26.63
CA SER A 93 52.94 4.03 25.47
C SER A 93 51.89 5.10 25.08
N ARG A 94 52.28 6.38 25.18
CA ARG A 94 51.40 7.53 24.90
C ARG A 94 51.77 8.22 23.59
N VAL A 95 50.77 8.45 22.75
CA VAL A 95 50.88 9.16 21.48
C VAL A 95 50.28 10.56 21.64
N PHE A 96 51.10 11.58 21.48
CA PHE A 96 50.73 13.00 21.57
C PHE A 96 50.75 13.59 20.17
N ALA A 97 49.58 13.82 19.56
CA ALA A 97 49.44 14.45 18.26
C ALA A 97 49.06 15.93 18.42
N GLU A 98 49.70 16.80 17.63
CA GLU A 98 49.56 18.25 17.67
C GLU A 98 49.43 18.79 16.23
N GLY A 99 48.40 19.62 15.98
CA GLY A 99 48.18 20.27 14.67
C GLY A 99 47.45 19.40 13.65
N ASN A 100 46.35 19.92 13.10
CA ASN A 100 45.48 19.29 12.08
C ASN A 100 45.09 17.83 12.39
N VAL A 101 44.94 17.46 13.66
CA VAL A 101 44.87 16.06 14.07
C VAL A 101 43.58 15.41 13.58
N ARG A 102 43.71 14.25 12.92
CA ARG A 102 42.62 13.44 12.37
C ARG A 102 42.82 11.97 12.70
N LEU A 103 41.94 11.40 13.52
CA LEU A 103 41.83 9.97 13.75
C LEU A 103 40.66 9.41 12.92
N THR A 104 40.94 8.43 12.06
CA THR A 104 39.91 7.63 11.40
C THR A 104 39.83 6.29 12.14
N ASP A 105 38.65 5.98 12.67
CA ASP A 105 38.41 4.80 13.50
C ASP A 105 38.02 3.57 12.66
N ASP A 106 38.04 2.38 13.26
CA ASP A 106 37.71 1.10 12.63
C ASP A 106 36.27 1.03 12.06
N THR A 107 35.34 1.78 12.66
CA THR A 107 33.96 2.00 12.17
C THR A 107 33.87 2.89 10.92
N GLY A 108 34.96 3.54 10.50
CA GLY A 108 34.95 4.59 9.48
C GLY A 108 34.48 5.96 9.99
N SER A 109 34.24 6.11 11.31
CA SER A 109 34.01 7.42 11.93
C SER A 109 35.29 8.26 11.86
N VAL A 110 35.14 9.56 11.56
CA VAL A 110 36.26 10.51 11.48
C VAL A 110 36.20 11.45 12.67
N VAL A 111 37.25 11.44 13.49
CA VAL A 111 37.47 12.34 14.63
C VAL A 111 38.56 13.34 14.24
N THR A 112 38.36 14.63 14.50
CA THR A 112 39.41 15.65 14.38
C THR A 112 39.52 16.50 15.65
N GLY A 113 40.68 17.12 15.86
CA GLY A 113 40.96 17.99 17.01
C GLY A 113 42.25 18.78 16.83
N GLU A 114 42.54 19.68 17.76
CA GLU A 114 43.79 20.49 17.74
C GLU A 114 44.95 19.74 18.39
N ARG A 115 44.64 18.95 19.43
CA ARG A 115 45.54 18.05 20.14
C ARG A 115 44.82 16.75 20.48
N MET A 116 45.53 15.62 20.38
CA MET A 116 45.09 14.33 20.91
C MET A 116 46.22 13.70 21.74
N GLU A 117 45.88 13.15 22.90
CA GLU A 117 46.78 12.37 23.75
C GLU A 117 46.17 11.00 24.00
N LEU A 118 46.67 9.98 23.29
CA LEU A 118 46.07 8.65 23.15
C LEU A 118 47.04 7.55 23.62
N THR A 119 46.55 6.32 23.77
CA THR A 119 47.37 5.10 23.75
C THR A 119 47.91 4.81 22.35
N ASP A 120 48.89 3.92 22.24
CA ASP A 120 49.49 3.50 20.98
C ASP A 120 48.54 2.67 20.07
N ASP A 121 47.47 2.11 20.63
CA ASP A 121 46.34 1.48 19.90
C ASP A 121 45.16 2.44 19.60
N PHE A 122 45.33 3.72 19.94
CA PHE A 122 44.37 4.82 19.81
C PHE A 122 43.02 4.64 20.54
N LYS A 123 42.92 3.71 21.51
CA LYS A 123 41.68 3.46 22.25
C LYS A 123 41.40 4.45 23.38
N SER A 124 42.42 4.84 24.15
CA SER A 124 42.21 5.43 25.48
C SER A 124 43.00 6.73 25.65
N GLY A 125 42.34 7.84 25.98
CA GLY A 125 42.98 9.15 26.01
C GLY A 125 42.03 10.33 25.97
N PHE A 126 42.55 11.52 25.71
CA PHE A 126 41.77 12.77 25.67
C PHE A 126 42.10 13.62 24.43
N ILE A 127 41.09 14.38 23.98
CA ILE A 127 41.09 15.14 22.73
C ILE A 127 40.58 16.55 23.03
N ASP A 128 41.37 17.55 22.65
CA ASP A 128 41.02 18.97 22.77
C ASP A 128 40.44 19.48 21.43
N SER A 129 39.40 20.32 21.50
CA SER A 129 38.67 20.86 20.34
C SER A 129 38.08 19.79 19.40
N LEU A 130 37.55 18.70 19.99
CA LEU A 130 37.01 17.55 19.26
C LEU A 130 35.85 17.91 18.32
N ARG A 131 35.90 17.32 17.12
CA ARG A 131 34.75 17.13 16.22
C ARG A 131 34.71 15.69 15.72
N ILE A 132 33.55 15.06 15.72
CA ILE A 132 33.30 13.75 15.11
C ILE A 132 32.33 13.94 13.95
N GLN A 133 32.58 13.23 12.85
CA GLN A 133 31.58 12.97 11.81
C GLN A 133 31.49 11.46 11.54
N THR A 134 30.30 10.91 11.74
CA THR A 134 29.97 9.50 11.44
C THR A 134 28.96 9.48 10.30
N THR A 135 29.09 8.54 9.36
CA THR A 135 28.12 8.31 8.27
C THR A 135 27.46 6.97 8.47
N ILE A 136 26.13 6.94 8.51
CA ILE A 136 25.29 5.75 8.68
C ILE A 136 24.30 5.60 7.52
N GLU A 137 23.82 4.39 7.27
CA GLU A 137 22.68 4.17 6.38
C GLU A 137 21.36 4.07 7.18
N GLN A 138 20.47 5.05 7.00
CA GLN A 138 19.13 5.05 7.59
C GLN A 138 18.08 5.04 6.48
N LYS A 139 17.13 4.08 6.53
CA LYS A 139 16.10 3.87 5.49
C LYS A 139 16.66 3.72 4.05
N GLY A 140 17.91 3.27 3.89
CA GLY A 140 18.58 3.17 2.58
C GLY A 140 19.10 4.51 2.02
N GLN A 141 19.32 5.50 2.89
CA GLN A 141 19.94 6.79 2.57
C GLN A 141 21.10 7.07 3.54
N PRO A 142 22.19 7.70 3.08
CA PRO A 142 23.27 8.12 3.97
C PRO A 142 22.82 9.30 4.84
N VAL A 143 22.99 9.17 6.16
CA VAL A 143 22.79 10.25 7.15
C VAL A 143 24.13 10.50 7.84
N ARG A 144 24.48 11.77 8.04
CA ARG A 144 25.75 12.20 8.67
C ARG A 144 25.48 12.80 10.04
N THR A 145 25.89 12.11 11.09
CA THR A 145 25.81 12.63 12.46
C THR A 145 27.11 13.31 12.85
N ARG A 146 27.00 14.34 13.70
CA ARG A 146 28.11 15.21 14.09
C ARG A 146 28.05 15.47 15.59
N ILE A 147 29.20 15.32 16.24
CA ILE A 147 29.42 15.71 17.64
C ILE A 147 30.56 16.74 17.66
N ALA A 148 30.44 17.79 18.47
CA ALA A 148 31.52 18.74 18.73
C ALA A 148 31.61 19.05 20.23
N ALA A 149 32.83 19.11 20.78
CA ALA A 149 33.07 19.35 22.20
C ALA A 149 34.43 20.05 22.42
N PRO A 150 34.54 21.02 23.35
CA PRO A 150 35.84 21.60 23.73
C PRO A 150 36.84 20.57 24.26
N ARG A 151 36.35 19.52 24.94
CA ARG A 151 37.14 18.40 25.46
C ARG A 151 36.37 17.10 25.34
N ALA A 152 37.08 16.02 25.06
CA ALA A 152 36.57 14.65 25.13
C ALA A 152 37.56 13.70 25.81
N GLU A 153 37.03 12.63 26.39
CA GLU A 153 37.80 11.52 26.98
C GLU A 153 37.26 10.20 26.42
N ARG A 154 38.16 9.40 25.84
CA ARG A 154 37.89 8.09 25.25
C ARG A 154 38.47 7.01 26.16
N ILE A 155 37.69 5.98 26.45
CA ILE A 155 38.04 4.89 27.36
C ILE A 155 37.88 3.57 26.60
N ASP A 156 39.00 2.88 26.42
CA ASP A 156 39.17 1.55 25.84
C ASP A 156 38.51 1.34 24.46
N GLY A 157 38.28 2.44 23.73
CA GLY A 157 37.61 2.47 22.43
C GLY A 157 36.08 2.32 22.51
N GLU A 158 35.55 1.92 23.67
CA GLU A 158 34.16 1.51 23.88
C GLU A 158 33.28 2.66 24.39
N GLN A 159 33.84 3.55 25.22
CA GLN A 159 33.14 4.72 25.73
C GLN A 159 33.85 6.01 25.31
N THR A 160 33.09 7.03 24.93
CA THR A 160 33.59 8.40 24.74
C THR A 160 32.70 9.38 25.49
N SER A 161 33.29 10.09 26.45
CA SER A 161 32.68 11.22 27.16
C SER A 161 33.04 12.52 26.45
N PHE A 162 32.09 13.43 26.34
CA PHE A 162 32.23 14.73 25.71
C PHE A 162 31.69 15.81 26.65
N ASP A 163 32.55 16.74 27.08
CA ASP A 163 32.16 17.80 28.02
C ASP A 163 31.69 19.03 27.23
N TYR A 164 30.60 19.68 27.69
CA TYR A 164 29.97 20.84 27.03
C TYR A 164 29.71 20.63 25.53
N ALA A 165 29.18 19.46 25.18
CA ALA A 165 29.13 18.95 23.83
C ALA A 165 27.81 19.25 23.09
N THR A 166 27.88 19.20 21.76
CA THR A 166 26.75 19.46 20.85
C THR A 166 26.60 18.32 19.83
N TYR A 167 25.38 17.81 19.64
CA TYR A 167 25.01 16.74 18.70
C TYR A 167 24.00 17.22 17.64
N THR A 168 24.19 16.86 16.37
CA THR A 168 23.22 17.10 15.28
C THR A 168 23.35 16.06 14.14
N ALA A 169 22.32 15.91 13.31
CA ALA A 169 22.38 15.19 12.03
C ALA A 169 22.34 16.12 10.79
N CYS A 170 22.29 17.44 10.98
CA CYS A 170 22.29 18.42 9.89
C CYS A 170 23.70 18.74 9.40
N GLU A 171 23.84 19.23 8.16
CA GLU A 171 25.07 19.86 7.70
C GLU A 171 25.14 21.32 8.21
N PRO A 172 26.33 21.86 8.49
CA PRO A 172 26.49 23.29 8.76
C PRO A 172 25.99 24.14 7.59
N CYS A 173 25.41 25.31 7.87
CA CYS A 173 24.92 26.19 6.82
C CYS A 173 26.07 26.65 5.90
N LYS A 174 25.96 26.35 4.60
CA LYS A 174 27.06 26.54 3.62
C LYS A 174 27.49 28.00 3.48
N ASP A 175 26.52 28.91 3.48
CA ASP A 175 26.75 30.35 3.32
C ASP A 175 27.10 31.04 4.65
N HIS A 176 26.80 30.38 5.78
CA HIS A 176 26.92 30.92 7.13
C HIS A 176 27.30 29.84 8.17
N PRO A 177 28.53 29.30 8.15
CA PRO A 177 28.95 28.23 9.05
C PRO A 177 28.96 28.62 10.54
N GLU A 178 28.86 29.92 10.85
CA GLU A 178 28.75 30.47 12.21
C GLU A 178 27.34 30.35 12.80
N LYS A 179 26.32 30.07 11.98
CA LYS A 179 24.93 29.89 12.45
C LYS A 179 24.71 28.46 12.94
N PRO A 180 23.91 28.25 14.01
CA PRO A 180 23.56 26.91 14.45
C PRO A 180 22.80 26.15 13.34
N PRO A 181 22.95 24.81 13.27
CA PRO A 181 22.12 23.96 12.41
C PRO A 181 20.63 24.08 12.75
N LEU A 182 19.77 23.59 11.83
CA LEU A 182 18.32 23.68 12.00
C LEU A 182 17.83 23.01 13.30
N TRP A 183 18.49 21.95 13.75
CA TRP A 183 18.37 21.49 15.13
C TRP A 183 19.69 20.94 15.67
N GLN A 184 19.86 21.02 16.99
CA GLN A 184 20.97 20.41 17.74
C GLN A 184 20.58 20.14 19.19
N ILE A 185 21.21 19.15 19.81
CA ILE A 185 21.18 18.96 21.28
C ILE A 185 22.51 19.49 21.83
N LYS A 186 22.47 20.48 22.72
CA LYS A 186 23.60 20.85 23.58
C LYS A 186 23.43 20.13 24.92
N ALA A 187 24.51 19.71 25.56
CA ALA A 187 24.46 19.13 26.90
C ALA A 187 25.72 19.49 27.71
N ALA A 188 25.61 19.54 29.03
CA ALA A 188 26.79 19.68 29.90
C ALA A 188 27.73 18.48 29.74
N LYS A 189 27.15 17.29 29.50
CA LYS A 189 27.89 16.08 29.16
C LYS A 189 27.12 15.24 28.13
N ILE A 190 27.83 14.69 27.16
CA ILE A 190 27.34 13.62 26.28
C ILE A 190 28.24 12.40 26.49
N ILE A 191 27.65 11.20 26.60
CA ILE A 191 28.39 9.94 26.71
C ILE A 191 27.90 9.01 25.61
N GLN A 192 28.76 8.72 24.63
CA GLN A 192 28.53 7.67 23.65
C GLN A 192 29.18 6.38 24.15
N ASN A 193 28.45 5.27 24.13
CA ASN A 193 28.96 3.94 24.48
C ASN A 193 28.58 2.97 23.35
N SER A 194 29.58 2.29 22.77
CA SER A 194 29.43 1.40 21.63
C SER A 194 29.14 -0.06 22.00
N GLU A 195 29.28 -0.46 23.27
CA GLU A 195 28.85 -1.77 23.79
C GLU A 195 27.32 -1.78 24.02
N THR A 196 26.81 -0.77 24.73
CA THR A 196 25.38 -0.61 25.04
C THR A 196 24.60 0.14 23.94
N HIS A 197 25.32 0.64 22.93
CA HIS A 197 24.82 1.46 21.83
C HIS A 197 23.90 2.60 22.34
N THR A 198 24.41 3.39 23.28
CA THR A 198 23.75 4.59 23.82
C THR A 198 24.42 5.86 23.29
N ILE A 199 23.63 6.91 23.12
CA ILE A 199 24.10 8.27 23.40
C ILE A 199 23.28 8.80 24.59
N TYR A 200 23.95 9.00 25.72
CA TYR A 200 23.38 9.59 26.93
C TYR A 200 23.73 11.08 27.00
N TYR A 201 22.81 11.91 27.49
CA TYR A 201 22.94 13.35 27.56
C TYR A 201 22.53 13.83 28.96
N GLU A 202 23.36 14.69 29.57
CA GLU A 202 23.19 15.23 30.92
C GLU A 202 23.15 16.76 30.88
N ASP A 203 22.18 17.35 31.58
CA ASP A 203 21.77 18.76 31.48
C ASP A 203 21.63 19.23 30.03
N SER A 204 20.77 18.52 29.30
CA SER A 204 20.64 18.67 27.85
C SER A 204 19.51 19.62 27.44
N THR A 205 19.73 20.36 26.36
CA THR A 205 18.79 21.30 25.75
C THR A 205 18.71 21.05 24.25
N LEU A 206 17.51 20.72 23.76
CA LEU A 206 17.20 20.69 22.33
C LEU A 206 16.98 22.12 21.84
N GLU A 207 17.79 22.55 20.87
CA GLU A 207 17.62 23.79 20.13
C GLU A 207 17.08 23.52 18.73
N ILE A 208 16.13 24.33 18.27
CA ILE A 208 15.65 24.39 16.89
C ILE A 208 15.86 25.81 16.38
N ALA A 209 16.56 25.96 15.24
CA ALA A 209 17.02 27.25 14.70
C ALA A 209 17.78 28.13 15.74
N GLY A 210 18.48 27.51 16.69
CA GLY A 210 19.16 28.18 17.81
C GLY A 210 18.26 28.62 18.97
N ILE A 211 16.95 28.35 18.92
CA ILE A 211 16.00 28.61 20.00
C ILE A 211 15.90 27.35 20.88
N PRO A 212 16.13 27.41 22.20
CA PRO A 212 15.93 26.27 23.09
C PRO A 212 14.43 25.95 23.21
N VAL A 213 14.03 24.75 22.79
CA VAL A 213 12.61 24.32 22.76
C VAL A 213 12.26 23.29 23.84
N ALA A 214 13.25 22.54 24.35
CA ALA A 214 13.06 21.59 25.44
C ALA A 214 14.36 21.43 26.24
N TYR A 215 14.24 21.38 27.57
CA TYR A 215 15.31 20.99 28.49
C TYR A 215 15.00 19.60 29.06
N LEU A 216 16.01 18.74 29.09
CA LEU A 216 15.96 17.36 29.58
C LEU A 216 17.19 17.15 30.48
N PRO A 217 17.02 17.05 31.81
CA PRO A 217 18.16 16.92 32.73
C PRO A 217 18.94 15.63 32.49
N TYR A 218 18.23 14.55 32.10
CA TYR A 218 18.80 13.29 31.64
C TYR A 218 18.00 12.81 30.43
N PHE A 219 18.69 12.40 29.37
CA PHE A 219 18.11 11.86 28.15
C PHE A 219 19.00 10.75 27.59
N GLU A 220 18.42 9.70 27.00
CA GLU A 220 19.13 8.64 26.30
C GLU A 220 18.50 8.44 24.93
N SER A 221 19.32 8.43 23.88
CA SER A 221 18.95 7.96 22.55
C SER A 221 19.69 6.66 22.21
N ALA A 222 19.11 5.88 21.29
CA ALA A 222 19.85 4.80 20.65
C ALA A 222 20.98 5.38 19.82
N ASP A 223 22.16 4.74 19.84
CA ASP A 223 23.22 5.09 18.90
C ASP A 223 22.69 4.95 17.45
N PRO A 224 22.93 5.92 16.56
CA PRO A 224 22.41 5.90 15.19
C PRO A 224 22.81 4.67 14.35
N THR A 225 23.85 3.93 14.75
CA THR A 225 24.22 2.64 14.13
C THR A 225 23.22 1.51 14.41
N VAL A 226 22.44 1.59 15.49
CA VAL A 226 21.52 0.52 15.92
C VAL A 226 20.12 0.66 15.32
N LYS A 227 19.66 -0.43 14.70
CA LYS A 227 18.38 -0.49 13.99
C LYS A 227 17.16 -0.75 14.89
N ARG A 228 17.36 -1.29 16.10
CA ARG A 228 16.30 -1.65 17.09
C ARG A 228 16.88 -1.59 18.51
N LYS A 229 16.25 -0.84 19.42
CA LYS A 229 16.63 -0.76 20.85
C LYS A 229 15.41 -0.51 21.73
N THR A 230 15.35 -1.14 22.90
CA THR A 230 14.30 -0.94 23.92
C THR A 230 14.26 0.51 24.40
N GLY A 231 13.07 1.11 24.52
CA GLY A 231 12.90 2.49 24.97
C GLY A 231 11.53 3.08 24.64
N PHE A 232 11.31 4.34 25.03
CA PHE A 232 10.13 5.08 24.60
C PHE A 232 10.24 5.49 23.13
N LEU A 233 9.16 5.31 22.38
CA LEU A 233 8.96 5.96 21.09
C LEU A 233 8.21 7.28 21.30
N THR A 234 8.15 8.10 20.26
CA THR A 234 7.48 9.41 20.31
C THR A 234 6.04 9.30 20.81
N PRO A 235 5.61 10.16 21.76
CA PRO A 235 4.21 10.20 22.18
C PRO A 235 3.32 10.71 21.05
N ARG A 236 2.13 10.12 20.95
CA ARG A 236 1.03 10.57 20.08
C ARG A 236 -0.01 11.31 20.90
N PHE A 237 -0.64 12.31 20.30
CA PHE A 237 -1.71 13.08 20.92
C PHE A 237 -3.04 12.81 20.22
N ILE A 238 -4.12 12.76 21.00
CA ILE A 238 -5.48 12.45 20.52
C ILE A 238 -6.49 13.41 21.14
N THR A 239 -7.35 14.01 20.31
CA THR A 239 -8.38 14.97 20.76
C THR A 239 -9.71 14.68 20.07
N SER A 240 -10.79 14.49 20.83
CA SER A 240 -12.16 14.43 20.31
C SER A 240 -13.21 14.77 21.37
N THR A 241 -14.46 14.97 20.96
CA THR A 241 -15.60 15.23 21.86
C THR A 241 -15.87 14.06 22.82
N ALA A 242 -15.80 12.81 22.34
CA ALA A 242 -16.09 11.61 23.14
C ALA A 242 -14.94 11.19 24.08
N LEU A 243 -13.68 11.44 23.67
CA LEU A 243 -12.48 11.04 24.42
C LEU A 243 -11.92 12.16 25.31
N GLY A 244 -12.23 13.41 25.01
CA GLY A 244 -11.53 14.57 25.55
C GLY A 244 -10.17 14.76 24.87
N THR A 245 -9.18 15.16 25.65
CA THR A 245 -7.77 15.22 25.23
C THR A 245 -7.03 14.03 25.83
N GLY A 246 -6.06 13.48 25.09
CA GLY A 246 -5.25 12.38 25.55
C GLY A 246 -3.85 12.33 24.95
N VAL A 247 -3.00 11.58 25.62
CA VAL A 247 -1.61 11.29 25.21
C VAL A 247 -1.36 9.80 25.34
N GLY A 248 -0.69 9.21 24.36
CA GLY A 248 -0.22 7.83 24.42
C GLY A 248 1.25 7.75 24.08
N THR A 249 2.03 7.10 24.95
CA THR A 249 3.49 6.97 24.79
C THR A 249 3.81 5.51 24.52
N PRO A 250 4.19 5.12 23.29
CA PRO A 250 4.58 3.76 23.01
C PRO A 250 5.92 3.44 23.69
N PHE A 251 6.01 2.30 24.35
CA PHE A 251 7.24 1.75 24.88
C PHE A 251 7.59 0.48 24.10
N PHE A 252 8.69 0.53 23.35
CA PHE A 252 9.20 -0.55 22.53
C PHE A 252 10.16 -1.43 23.34
N ILE A 253 10.02 -2.74 23.22
CA ILE A 253 10.81 -3.75 23.92
C ILE A 253 11.44 -4.66 22.87
N ASN A 254 12.75 -4.50 22.67
CA ASN A 254 13.57 -5.41 21.88
C ASN A 254 13.84 -6.65 22.74
N LEU A 255 13.10 -7.73 22.51
CA LEU A 255 13.23 -8.97 23.27
C LEU A 255 14.31 -9.89 22.67
N ASP A 256 14.38 -9.94 21.34
CA ASP A 256 15.35 -10.73 20.57
C ASP A 256 15.48 -10.14 19.14
N PRO A 257 16.61 -10.34 18.42
CA PRO A 257 16.71 -9.96 17.01
C PRO A 257 15.58 -10.51 16.11
N SER A 258 14.91 -11.59 16.49
CA SER A 258 13.75 -12.17 15.80
C SER A 258 12.37 -11.69 16.29
N TYR A 259 12.21 -11.14 17.51
CA TYR A 259 10.90 -10.66 17.99
C TYR A 259 10.91 -9.44 18.92
N ASP A 260 9.86 -8.62 18.83
CA ASP A 260 9.63 -7.43 19.66
C ASP A 260 8.21 -7.34 20.23
N LEU A 261 8.06 -6.50 21.26
CA LEU A 261 6.78 -6.13 21.86
C LEU A 261 6.74 -4.60 22.03
N THR A 262 5.67 -3.95 21.59
CA THR A 262 5.43 -2.52 21.80
C THR A 262 4.16 -2.34 22.63
N LEU A 263 4.25 -1.68 23.79
CA LEU A 263 3.11 -1.39 24.67
C LEU A 263 2.78 0.10 24.61
N THR A 264 1.54 0.47 24.29
CA THR A 264 1.11 1.87 24.15
C THR A 264 -0.05 2.18 25.10
N PRO A 265 0.19 2.49 26.38
CA PRO A 265 -0.81 3.10 27.24
C PRO A 265 -1.20 4.47 26.69
N THR A 266 -2.50 4.74 26.54
CA THR A 266 -3.04 6.03 26.09
C THR A 266 -4.07 6.52 27.08
N PHE A 267 -3.75 7.60 27.78
CA PHE A 267 -4.62 8.24 28.77
C PHE A 267 -5.52 9.25 28.05
N VAL A 268 -6.84 9.16 28.23
CA VAL A 268 -7.86 9.99 27.57
C VAL A 268 -8.85 10.56 28.59
N SER A 269 -8.94 11.88 28.67
CA SER A 269 -9.51 12.58 29.83
C SER A 269 -11.00 12.37 30.09
N ARG A 270 -11.76 11.79 29.15
CA ARG A 270 -13.18 11.40 29.34
C ARG A 270 -13.42 9.88 29.39
N GLN A 271 -12.43 9.04 29.10
CA GLN A 271 -12.65 7.59 28.92
C GLN A 271 -11.71 6.67 29.71
N GLY A 272 -10.64 7.18 30.32
CA GLY A 272 -9.70 6.38 31.13
C GLY A 272 -8.44 6.01 30.36
N VAL A 273 -8.05 4.73 30.38
CA VAL A 273 -6.80 4.25 29.76
C VAL A 273 -7.10 3.24 28.66
N LEU A 274 -6.85 3.62 27.42
CA LEU A 274 -6.77 2.70 26.28
C LEU A 274 -5.39 2.02 26.32
N GLY A 275 -5.36 0.74 26.61
CA GLY A 275 -4.17 -0.09 26.47
C GLY A 275 -4.06 -0.64 25.05
N GLN A 276 -2.86 -0.61 24.47
CA GLN A 276 -2.55 -1.35 23.25
C GLN A 276 -1.24 -2.12 23.41
N GLY A 277 -1.13 -3.27 22.74
CA GLY A 277 0.09 -4.07 22.63
C GLY A 277 0.28 -4.60 21.21
N GLU A 278 1.45 -4.42 20.62
CA GLU A 278 1.83 -4.97 19.31
C GLU A 278 3.04 -5.91 19.49
N TYR A 279 2.83 -7.21 19.32
CA TYR A 279 3.88 -8.23 19.28
C TYR A 279 4.20 -8.58 17.83
N ARG A 280 5.48 -8.71 17.49
CA ARG A 280 5.93 -9.08 16.14
C ARG A 280 7.06 -10.09 16.23
N GLN A 281 6.93 -11.19 15.49
CA GLN A 281 7.93 -12.24 15.43
C GLN A 281 8.25 -12.65 13.99
N ARG A 282 9.54 -12.81 13.72
CA ARG A 282 10.09 -13.49 12.56
C ARG A 282 10.58 -14.88 12.97
N LEU A 283 10.44 -15.84 12.06
CA LEU A 283 10.95 -17.21 12.17
C LEU A 283 11.74 -17.52 10.89
N ASP A 284 12.54 -18.58 10.89
CA ASP A 284 13.29 -19.02 9.69
C ASP A 284 12.36 -19.26 8.49
N ASN A 285 11.16 -19.77 8.76
CA ASN A 285 10.15 -20.10 7.77
C ASN A 285 9.01 -19.08 7.66
N GLY A 286 9.07 -17.91 8.29
CA GLY A 286 7.92 -16.99 8.25
C GLY A 286 7.98 -15.78 9.18
N SER A 287 6.81 -15.19 9.40
CA SER A 287 6.62 -14.06 10.33
C SER A 287 5.14 -13.89 10.68
N PHE A 288 4.85 -13.44 11.89
CA PHE A 288 3.53 -12.99 12.28
C PHE A 288 3.56 -11.77 13.20
N SER A 289 2.43 -11.08 13.28
CA SER A 289 2.16 -10.02 14.26
C SER A 289 0.81 -10.24 14.95
N VAL A 290 0.70 -9.72 16.17
CA VAL A 290 -0.54 -9.65 16.96
C VAL A 290 -0.62 -8.25 17.56
N ARG A 291 -1.70 -7.54 17.26
CA ARG A 291 -2.03 -6.21 17.82
C ARG A 291 -3.29 -6.36 18.65
N LEU A 292 -3.22 -5.99 19.92
CA LEU A 292 -4.35 -5.97 20.85
C LEU A 292 -4.63 -4.52 21.23
N SER A 293 -5.90 -4.17 21.34
CA SER A 293 -6.35 -2.88 21.87
C SER A 293 -7.53 -3.11 22.81
N GLY A 294 -7.59 -2.41 23.95
CA GLY A 294 -8.67 -2.58 24.91
C GLY A 294 -8.80 -1.43 25.90
N ILE A 295 -10.03 -1.13 26.29
CA ILE A 295 -10.37 -0.12 27.28
C ILE A 295 -11.61 -0.53 28.07
N PHE A 296 -11.59 -0.24 29.37
CA PHE A 296 -12.79 -0.18 30.19
C PHE A 296 -13.29 1.28 30.18
N GLN A 297 -14.48 1.51 29.62
CA GLN A 297 -15.00 2.85 29.36
C GLN A 297 -15.36 3.56 30.67
N SER A 298 -14.68 4.67 30.97
CA SER A 298 -15.03 5.48 32.15
C SER A 298 -16.33 6.28 31.98
N THR A 299 -16.73 6.58 30.73
CA THR A 299 -17.97 7.32 30.42
C THR A 299 -18.69 6.68 29.22
N PRO A 300 -19.40 5.54 29.37
CA PRO A 300 -20.14 4.91 28.27
C PRO A 300 -21.18 5.83 27.62
N SER A 301 -21.78 6.73 28.40
CA SER A 301 -22.76 7.74 27.96
C SER A 301 -22.22 8.81 26.99
N ALA A 302 -20.92 8.82 26.70
CA ALA A 302 -20.36 9.59 25.58
C ALA A 302 -20.67 8.96 24.20
N PHE A 303 -21.22 7.74 24.18
CA PHE A 303 -21.62 7.00 22.98
C PHE A 303 -23.14 6.80 22.97
N LEU A 304 -23.69 6.47 21.80
CA LEU A 304 -25.09 6.06 21.71
C LEU A 304 -25.27 4.62 22.22
N PRO A 305 -26.46 4.23 22.68
CA PRO A 305 -26.77 2.82 22.93
C PRO A 305 -26.80 2.02 21.63
N GLY A 306 -26.52 0.71 21.69
CA GLY A 306 -26.77 -0.20 20.57
C GLY A 306 -28.22 -0.14 20.06
N PRO A 307 -28.46 -0.27 18.74
CA PRO A 307 -27.49 -0.58 17.68
C PRO A 307 -26.72 0.65 17.16
N LEU A 308 -27.06 1.86 17.60
CA LEU A 308 -26.51 3.11 17.06
C LEU A 308 -25.11 3.46 17.59
N GLY A 309 -24.72 2.94 18.76
CA GLY A 309 -23.38 3.09 19.30
C GLY A 309 -22.94 1.83 20.07
N ALA A 310 -22.27 2.04 21.20
CA ALA A 310 -21.73 0.99 22.06
C ALA A 310 -21.78 1.33 23.56
N ALA A 311 -22.65 2.26 23.98
CA ALA A 311 -22.82 2.64 25.39
C ALA A 311 -23.37 1.51 26.29
N ASP A 312 -23.80 0.40 25.68
CA ASP A 312 -24.18 -0.87 26.32
C ASP A 312 -22.99 -1.70 26.84
N ARG A 313 -21.75 -1.19 26.76
CA ARG A 313 -20.52 -1.99 26.96
C ARG A 313 -19.46 -1.30 27.82
N ASP A 314 -19.24 -1.85 29.01
CA ASP A 314 -18.15 -1.42 29.88
C ASP A 314 -16.77 -1.70 29.28
N PHE A 315 -16.59 -2.83 28.58
CA PHE A 315 -15.34 -3.20 27.89
C PHE A 315 -15.49 -3.16 26.37
N ARG A 316 -14.53 -2.51 25.70
CA ARG A 316 -14.42 -2.47 24.24
C ARG A 316 -12.97 -2.71 23.82
N GLY A 317 -12.77 -3.34 22.67
CA GLY A 317 -11.45 -3.78 22.23
C GLY A 317 -11.38 -4.32 20.80
N SER A 318 -10.16 -4.54 20.33
CA SER A 318 -9.86 -5.20 19.06
C SER A 318 -8.65 -6.14 19.15
N VAL A 319 -8.63 -7.10 18.24
CA VAL A 319 -7.48 -7.94 17.91
C VAL A 319 -7.26 -7.90 16.40
N GLU A 320 -6.07 -7.52 15.97
CA GLU A 320 -5.61 -7.67 14.58
C GLU A 320 -4.41 -8.64 14.60
N SER A 321 -4.40 -9.67 13.77
CA SER A 321 -3.23 -10.56 13.64
C SER A 321 -3.00 -10.95 12.20
N LYS A 322 -1.74 -10.90 11.77
CA LYS A 322 -1.33 -11.21 10.39
C LYS A 322 -0.19 -12.23 10.45
N GLY A 323 -0.29 -13.31 9.68
CA GLY A 323 0.69 -14.39 9.63
C GLY A 323 1.03 -14.77 8.19
N ARG A 324 2.30 -15.08 7.94
CA ARG A 324 2.78 -15.63 6.66
C ARG A 324 3.94 -16.58 6.91
N PHE A 325 3.79 -17.82 6.44
CA PHE A 325 4.72 -18.92 6.65
C PHE A 325 4.94 -19.66 5.33
N PHE A 326 6.15 -20.18 5.14
CA PHE A 326 6.55 -21.01 4.02
C PHE A 326 6.73 -22.44 4.54
N ILE A 327 5.93 -23.36 4.02
CA ILE A 327 6.02 -24.80 4.31
C ILE A 327 7.22 -25.38 3.53
N ASN A 328 7.50 -24.83 2.36
CA ASN A 328 8.68 -25.01 1.52
C ASN A 328 8.67 -23.93 0.41
N ASP A 329 9.65 -23.94 -0.50
CA ASP A 329 9.78 -22.96 -1.60
C ASP A 329 8.54 -22.86 -2.50
N ARG A 330 7.72 -23.91 -2.57
CA ARG A 330 6.51 -23.99 -3.39
C ARG A 330 5.21 -23.77 -2.62
N TRP A 331 5.19 -23.92 -1.29
CA TRP A 331 3.97 -23.88 -0.49
C TRP A 331 4.05 -22.86 0.64
N ARG A 332 3.09 -21.95 0.71
CA ARG A 332 2.98 -20.92 1.76
C ARG A 332 1.57 -20.90 2.36
N THR A 333 1.49 -20.62 3.65
CA THR A 333 0.23 -20.51 4.40
C THR A 333 0.22 -19.24 5.24
N GLY A 334 -0.95 -18.76 5.65
CA GLY A 334 -1.03 -17.56 6.47
C GLY A 334 -2.44 -17.12 6.79
N TRP A 335 -2.53 -15.97 7.45
CA TRP A 335 -3.78 -15.36 7.86
C TRP A 335 -3.67 -13.84 7.95
N ASP A 336 -4.82 -13.19 7.98
CA ASP A 336 -5.03 -11.77 8.29
C ASP A 336 -6.38 -11.71 8.98
N LEU A 337 -6.42 -11.51 10.30
CA LEU A 337 -7.59 -11.69 11.14
C LEU A 337 -7.87 -10.42 11.92
N VAL A 338 -9.12 -9.96 11.91
CA VAL A 338 -9.56 -8.76 12.62
C VAL A 338 -10.84 -9.05 13.40
N GLY A 339 -10.73 -9.01 14.73
CA GLY A 339 -11.86 -9.05 15.66
C GLY A 339 -12.05 -7.70 16.35
N VAL A 340 -13.30 -7.28 16.52
CA VAL A 340 -13.69 -6.06 17.26
C VAL A 340 -14.86 -6.36 18.18
N SER A 341 -14.92 -5.70 19.35
CA SER A 341 -16.05 -5.80 20.28
C SER A 341 -17.36 -5.35 19.63
N ASP A 342 -17.28 -4.27 18.86
CA ASP A 342 -18.38 -3.55 18.23
C ASP A 342 -17.86 -2.83 16.98
N LYS A 343 -18.75 -2.44 16.06
CA LYS A 343 -18.36 -1.87 14.76
C LYS A 343 -17.77 -0.46 14.84
N TRP A 344 -17.94 0.22 15.98
CA TRP A 344 -17.54 1.62 16.18
C TRP A 344 -16.17 1.79 16.83
N PHE A 345 -15.67 0.75 17.53
CA PHE A 345 -14.51 0.84 18.42
C PHE A 345 -13.26 1.46 17.78
N LEU A 346 -12.90 1.01 16.57
CA LEU A 346 -11.68 1.47 15.90
C LEU A 346 -11.74 2.96 15.56
N ASP A 347 -12.88 3.47 15.06
CA ASP A 347 -13.01 4.90 14.76
C ASP A 347 -13.17 5.75 16.03
N ASN A 348 -14.01 5.31 16.97
CA ASN A 348 -14.27 6.01 18.23
C ASN A 348 -12.99 6.28 19.03
N TYR A 349 -12.04 5.33 19.03
CA TYR A 349 -10.74 5.44 19.69
C TYR A 349 -9.60 5.85 18.74
N ARG A 350 -9.91 6.21 17.48
CA ARG A 350 -8.97 6.63 16.42
C ARG A 350 -7.82 5.63 16.20
N ILE A 351 -8.10 4.34 16.34
CA ILE A 351 -7.17 3.24 16.13
C ILE A 351 -7.08 2.95 14.64
N ARG A 352 -5.89 3.10 14.06
CA ARG A 352 -5.62 2.74 12.67
C ARG A 352 -5.65 1.21 12.50
N ASN A 353 -6.73 0.73 11.87
CA ASN A 353 -6.84 -0.60 11.26
C ASN A 353 -5.75 -0.76 10.18
N GLN A 354 -5.01 -1.87 10.16
CA GLN A 354 -3.99 -2.13 9.14
C GLN A 354 -4.51 -2.78 7.86
N SER A 355 -5.71 -3.37 7.89
CA SER A 355 -6.31 -4.11 6.77
C SER A 355 -7.31 -3.26 5.95
N VAL A 356 -7.74 -2.11 6.47
CA VAL A 356 -8.48 -1.07 5.72
C VAL A 356 -7.47 -0.10 5.07
N THR A 357 -7.46 -0.06 3.73
CA THR A 357 -6.50 0.74 2.94
C THR A 357 -7.11 1.96 2.25
N THR A 358 -8.44 2.14 2.29
CA THR A 358 -9.14 3.28 1.68
C THR A 358 -10.28 3.77 2.60
N ASP A 359 -10.65 5.05 2.48
CA ASP A 359 -11.79 5.62 3.23
C ASP A 359 -13.17 5.10 2.75
N TYR A 360 -13.20 4.40 1.60
CA TYR A 360 -14.44 3.89 0.99
C TYR A 360 -14.87 2.52 1.55
N PHE A 361 -13.93 1.62 1.85
CA PHE A 361 -14.24 0.29 2.36
C PHE A 361 -14.26 0.30 3.90
N ARG A 362 -15.45 0.55 4.48
CA ARG A 362 -15.69 0.43 5.93
C ARG A 362 -15.94 -1.02 6.35
N GLU A 363 -15.04 -1.93 6.02
CA GLU A 363 -15.11 -3.35 6.36
C GLU A 363 -13.74 -3.88 6.80
N ALA A 364 -13.72 -4.72 7.84
CA ALA A 364 -12.54 -5.48 8.20
C ALA A 364 -12.67 -6.93 7.70
N VAL A 365 -11.78 -7.33 6.79
CA VAL A 365 -11.77 -8.66 6.19
C VAL A 365 -10.85 -9.58 7.01
N SER A 366 -11.40 -10.63 7.59
CA SER A 366 -10.63 -11.74 8.15
C SER A 366 -10.46 -12.84 7.10
N THR A 367 -9.27 -13.40 6.95
CA THR A 367 -8.96 -14.47 5.99
C THR A 367 -7.85 -15.39 6.49
N ALA A 368 -7.92 -16.67 6.11
CA ALA A 368 -6.84 -17.65 6.27
C ALA A 368 -6.65 -18.37 4.93
N TYR A 369 -5.41 -18.70 4.56
CA TYR A 369 -5.07 -19.18 3.21
C TYR A 369 -3.91 -20.17 3.18
N LEU A 370 -3.96 -21.07 2.19
CA LEU A 370 -2.90 -21.96 1.74
C LEU A 370 -2.69 -21.73 0.24
N ILE A 371 -1.46 -21.48 -0.19
CA ILE A 371 -1.08 -21.22 -1.58
C ILE A 371 0.06 -22.17 -1.98
N GLY A 372 -0.12 -22.85 -3.11
CA GLY A 372 0.88 -23.68 -3.76
C GLY A 372 1.25 -23.12 -5.13
N GLN A 373 2.53 -22.85 -5.37
CA GLN A 373 3.08 -22.39 -6.64
C GLN A 373 4.06 -23.42 -7.19
N GLY A 374 3.77 -23.93 -8.39
CA GLY A 374 4.65 -24.79 -9.17
C GLY A 374 5.02 -24.13 -10.50
N ASP A 375 5.96 -24.73 -11.21
CA ASP A 375 6.67 -24.14 -12.35
C ASP A 375 5.72 -23.72 -13.50
N ARG A 376 4.56 -24.39 -13.64
CA ARG A 376 3.45 -24.03 -14.52
C ARG A 376 2.08 -24.28 -13.87
N SER A 377 1.95 -24.07 -12.56
CA SER A 377 0.66 -24.27 -11.86
C SER A 377 0.51 -23.40 -10.61
N TRP A 378 -0.71 -22.94 -10.36
CA TRP A 378 -1.12 -22.24 -9.15
C TRP A 378 -2.19 -23.06 -8.42
N PHE A 379 -2.16 -23.01 -7.09
CA PHE A 379 -3.21 -23.49 -6.21
C PHE A 379 -3.40 -22.46 -5.10
N GLU A 380 -4.63 -22.11 -4.79
CA GLU A 380 -4.98 -21.33 -3.62
C GLU A 380 -6.22 -21.94 -2.96
N ALA A 381 -6.22 -22.04 -1.64
CA ALA A 381 -7.38 -22.41 -0.84
C ALA A 381 -7.49 -21.41 0.32
N ARG A 382 -8.65 -20.78 0.48
CA ARG A 382 -8.85 -19.62 1.33
C ARG A 382 -10.22 -19.62 1.99
N GLY A 383 -10.32 -19.03 3.17
CA GLY A 383 -11.59 -18.59 3.77
C GLY A 383 -11.61 -17.08 3.97
N TYR A 384 -12.81 -16.50 4.00
CA TYR A 384 -13.06 -15.10 4.33
C TYR A 384 -14.23 -14.95 5.32
N TYR A 385 -14.14 -13.95 6.19
CA TYR A 385 -15.20 -13.47 7.08
C TYR A 385 -15.19 -11.94 7.06
N PHE A 386 -16.31 -11.32 6.71
CA PHE A 386 -16.43 -9.87 6.52
C PHE A 386 -17.09 -9.21 7.74
N LYS A 387 -16.41 -8.23 8.33
CA LYS A 387 -16.88 -7.48 9.51
C LYS A 387 -17.17 -6.03 9.11
N SER A 388 -18.44 -5.67 8.93
CA SER A 388 -18.81 -4.27 8.65
C SER A 388 -18.46 -3.34 9.82
N LEU A 389 -17.89 -2.18 9.46
CA LEU A 389 -17.56 -1.01 10.27
C LEU A 389 -18.37 0.23 9.84
N SER A 390 -19.30 0.06 8.89
CA SER A 390 -20.22 1.08 8.41
C SER A 390 -21.39 1.26 9.38
N SER A 391 -22.06 2.41 9.36
CA SER A 391 -23.32 2.61 10.09
C SER A 391 -24.48 1.82 9.50
N PHE A 392 -24.56 1.71 8.17
CA PHE A 392 -25.79 1.33 7.45
C PHE A 392 -25.96 -0.18 7.23
N ASP A 393 -24.91 -0.87 6.81
CA ASP A 393 -24.94 -2.29 6.45
C ASP A 393 -25.06 -3.23 7.66
N TRP A 394 -25.74 -4.36 7.45
CA TRP A 394 -26.03 -5.35 8.48
C TRP A 394 -25.00 -6.49 8.45
N GLN A 395 -24.53 -6.90 9.63
CA GLN A 395 -23.63 -8.06 9.75
C GLN A 395 -24.23 -9.38 9.22
N LYS A 396 -25.56 -9.45 9.03
CA LYS A 396 -26.27 -10.64 8.53
C LYS A 396 -26.31 -10.77 7.00
N GLU A 397 -26.17 -9.64 6.30
CA GLU A 397 -26.05 -9.52 4.84
C GLU A 397 -24.63 -9.93 4.38
N GLN A 398 -23.66 -9.76 5.27
CA GLN A 398 -22.25 -10.05 5.05
C GLN A 398 -21.97 -11.58 5.09
N PRO A 399 -21.36 -12.16 4.04
CA PRO A 399 -21.16 -13.60 3.95
C PRO A 399 -19.99 -14.12 4.79
N ILE A 400 -20.07 -15.39 5.17
CA ILE A 400 -18.89 -16.21 5.46
C ILE A 400 -18.59 -17.00 4.19
N VAL A 401 -17.41 -16.77 3.59
CA VAL A 401 -17.02 -17.39 2.31
C VAL A 401 -15.92 -18.41 2.60
N ALA A 402 -16.28 -19.69 2.72
CA ALA A 402 -15.32 -20.77 2.92
C ALA A 402 -15.86 -22.14 2.42
N PRO A 403 -15.01 -22.95 1.74
CA PRO A 403 -13.75 -22.55 1.13
C PRO A 403 -13.98 -21.77 -0.18
N VAL A 404 -12.99 -20.93 -0.53
CA VAL A 404 -12.67 -20.59 -1.93
C VAL A 404 -11.43 -21.40 -2.30
N ILE A 405 -11.47 -22.16 -3.37
CA ILE A 405 -10.34 -22.95 -3.88
C ILE A 405 -10.18 -22.63 -5.36
N ASP A 406 -9.00 -22.18 -5.77
CA ASP A 406 -8.65 -21.91 -7.15
C ASP A 406 -7.43 -22.74 -7.56
N TYR A 407 -7.47 -23.30 -8.77
CA TYR A 407 -6.40 -24.10 -9.35
C TYR A 407 -6.19 -23.74 -10.82
N ASP A 408 -4.96 -23.42 -11.19
CA ASP A 408 -4.51 -23.23 -12.58
C ASP A 408 -3.37 -24.22 -12.85
N LYS A 409 -3.40 -24.92 -14.00
CA LYS A 409 -2.26 -25.68 -14.48
C LYS A 409 -2.13 -25.61 -15.98
N ARG A 410 -0.93 -25.29 -16.45
CA ARG A 410 -0.60 -25.21 -17.88
C ARG A 410 0.36 -26.33 -18.27
N ILE A 411 0.07 -26.98 -19.38
CA ILE A 411 0.91 -28.00 -20.01
C ILE A 411 1.10 -27.67 -21.49
N ASN A 412 2.04 -28.36 -22.14
CA ASN A 412 2.12 -28.34 -23.60
C ASN A 412 0.88 -29.04 -24.18
N GLY A 413 0.34 -28.50 -25.27
CA GLY A 413 -0.73 -29.17 -26.01
C GLY A 413 -0.24 -30.45 -26.70
N PRO A 414 -1.16 -31.36 -27.05
CA PRO A 414 -0.82 -32.69 -27.57
C PRO A 414 -0.16 -32.61 -28.94
N ASP A 415 0.92 -33.36 -29.16
CA ASP A 415 1.51 -33.51 -30.50
C ASP A 415 0.54 -34.23 -31.46
N PRO A 416 0.48 -33.85 -32.75
CA PRO A 416 1.26 -32.79 -33.42
C PRO A 416 0.63 -31.38 -33.32
N ILE A 417 -0.50 -31.24 -32.62
CA ILE A 417 -1.28 -30.00 -32.54
C ILE A 417 -0.55 -28.93 -31.72
N GLY A 418 0.22 -29.33 -30.69
CA GLY A 418 1.09 -28.46 -29.90
C GLY A 418 0.34 -27.32 -29.19
N GLY A 419 1.03 -26.20 -28.93
CA GLY A 419 0.46 -25.05 -28.23
C GLY A 419 0.44 -25.21 -26.71
N GLU A 420 -0.50 -24.56 -26.04
CA GLU A 420 -0.71 -24.61 -24.58
C GLU A 420 -2.11 -25.14 -24.27
N VAL A 421 -2.18 -26.09 -23.32
CA VAL A 421 -3.45 -26.48 -22.66
C VAL A 421 -3.42 -25.95 -21.23
N ARG A 422 -4.49 -25.28 -20.82
CA ARG A 422 -4.69 -24.70 -19.49
C ARG A 422 -5.92 -25.34 -18.86
N PHE A 423 -5.72 -25.94 -17.70
CA PHE A 423 -6.77 -26.44 -16.83
C PHE A 423 -7.00 -25.43 -15.71
N GLU A 424 -8.26 -25.09 -15.47
CA GLU A 424 -8.73 -24.21 -14.41
C GLU A 424 -9.79 -24.95 -13.61
N ALA A 425 -9.75 -24.83 -12.29
CA ALA A 425 -10.85 -25.27 -11.43
C ALA A 425 -11.05 -24.28 -10.28
N ASN A 426 -12.30 -23.96 -9.99
CA ASN A 426 -12.72 -23.11 -8.89
C ASN A 426 -13.79 -23.82 -8.05
N VAL A 427 -13.73 -23.70 -6.73
CA VAL A 427 -14.79 -24.08 -5.80
C VAL A 427 -15.02 -22.94 -4.84
N THR A 428 -16.19 -22.34 -4.84
CA THR A 428 -16.57 -21.25 -3.94
C THR A 428 -17.81 -21.67 -3.16
N SER A 429 -17.71 -21.70 -1.83
CA SER A 429 -18.82 -21.90 -0.89
C SER A 429 -18.99 -20.65 -0.03
N LEU A 430 -20.22 -20.14 0.07
CA LEU A 430 -20.55 -19.00 0.91
C LEU A 430 -21.90 -19.18 1.60
N THR A 431 -22.06 -18.56 2.77
CA THR A 431 -23.30 -18.61 3.56
C THR A 431 -23.62 -17.27 4.22
N ARG A 432 -24.91 -16.94 4.33
CA ARG A 432 -25.46 -15.70 4.91
C ARG A 432 -26.69 -15.97 5.77
N GLU A 433 -26.86 -15.17 6.81
CA GLU A 433 -28.11 -15.15 7.59
C GLU A 433 -29.25 -14.40 6.87
N THR A 434 -28.95 -13.40 6.05
CA THR A 434 -29.95 -12.47 5.48
C THR A 434 -29.59 -12.06 4.06
N THR A 435 -30.63 -11.77 3.27
CA THR A 435 -30.53 -11.39 1.85
C THR A 435 -30.23 -9.90 1.76
N ASP A 436 -29.15 -9.55 1.06
CA ASP A 436 -28.74 -8.16 0.83
C ASP A 436 -29.60 -7.54 -0.30
N PHE A 437 -30.33 -6.49 0.04
CA PHE A 437 -31.34 -5.83 -0.79
C PHE A 437 -30.99 -4.35 -1.00
N GLN A 438 -30.93 -3.91 -2.26
CA GLN A 438 -30.72 -2.51 -2.62
C GLN A 438 -31.91 -1.99 -3.44
N GLY A 439 -32.53 -0.88 -3.03
CA GLY A 439 -33.61 -0.23 -3.78
C GLY A 439 -33.09 0.48 -5.03
N ILE A 440 -33.86 0.43 -6.13
CA ILE A 440 -33.57 1.20 -7.36
C ILE A 440 -34.82 1.98 -7.84
N PRO A 441 -34.76 3.33 -7.98
CA PRO A 441 -33.76 4.22 -7.38
C PRO A 441 -33.63 3.97 -5.87
N ARG A 442 -32.50 4.36 -5.25
CA ARG A 442 -32.27 4.19 -3.80
C ARG A 442 -33.35 4.95 -3.01
N THR A 443 -34.38 4.22 -2.64
CA THR A 443 -35.60 4.71 -2.03
C THR A 443 -35.57 4.25 -0.59
N GLY A 444 -35.44 5.22 0.34
CA GLY A 444 -35.03 5.03 1.73
C GLY A 444 -35.99 4.19 2.58
N THR A 445 -36.03 2.90 2.28
CA THR A 445 -36.83 1.87 2.92
C THR A 445 -35.87 1.05 3.77
N TYR A 446 -36.12 1.05 5.08
CA TYR A 446 -35.16 0.53 6.07
C TYR A 446 -35.86 -0.39 7.05
N LEU A 447 -35.20 -1.47 7.45
CA LEU A 447 -35.77 -2.45 8.38
C LEU A 447 -35.94 -1.88 9.79
N LEU A 448 -35.04 -0.97 10.19
CA LEU A 448 -35.04 -0.35 11.51
C LEU A 448 -34.74 1.15 11.39
N SER A 449 -35.51 1.99 12.06
CA SER A 449 -35.28 3.43 12.13
C SER A 449 -35.55 3.94 13.55
N PRO A 450 -34.60 3.77 14.50
CA PRO A 450 -34.76 4.25 15.86
C PRO A 450 -34.64 5.78 15.87
N SER A 451 -35.34 6.45 16.78
CA SER A 451 -35.17 7.89 16.99
C SER A 451 -34.50 8.22 18.32
N VAL A 452 -33.55 9.16 18.30
CA VAL A 452 -32.83 9.68 19.48
C VAL A 452 -32.84 11.20 19.40
N ASN A 453 -33.27 11.87 20.47
CA ASN A 453 -33.38 13.33 20.54
C ASN A 453 -34.19 13.99 19.39
N GLY A 454 -35.13 13.24 18.78
CA GLY A 454 -35.94 13.69 17.65
C GLY A 454 -35.32 13.47 16.26
N LEU A 455 -34.09 12.96 16.18
CA LEU A 455 -33.45 12.52 14.94
C LEU A 455 -33.70 11.03 14.72
N SER A 456 -34.10 10.63 13.52
CA SER A 456 -34.32 9.21 13.15
C SER A 456 -33.13 8.65 12.37
N TYR A 457 -32.73 7.43 12.68
CA TYR A 457 -31.52 6.79 12.15
C TYR A 457 -31.88 5.57 11.30
N PRO A 458 -32.06 5.73 9.97
CA PRO A 458 -32.31 4.59 9.10
C PRO A 458 -31.13 3.60 9.08
N LEU A 459 -31.43 2.32 9.34
CA LEU A 459 -30.50 1.19 9.36
C LEU A 459 -31.03 0.02 8.53
N TYR A 460 -30.12 -0.65 7.81
CA TYR A 460 -30.38 -1.86 7.00
C TYR A 460 -31.38 -1.58 5.85
N GLU A 461 -30.84 -1.28 4.66
CA GLU A 461 -31.63 -1.02 3.44
C GLU A 461 -32.46 -2.27 3.08
N THR A 462 -33.68 -2.09 2.60
CA THR A 462 -34.58 -3.23 2.31
C THR A 462 -35.59 -2.93 1.22
N CYS A 463 -36.00 -3.96 0.48
CA CYS A 463 -37.15 -3.87 -0.41
C CYS A 463 -38.41 -4.41 0.29
N THR A 464 -39.55 -3.72 0.16
CA THR A 464 -40.88 -4.23 0.58
C THR A 464 -41.50 -5.15 -0.46
N THR A 465 -41.27 -4.87 -1.73
CA THR A 465 -41.72 -5.68 -2.88
C THR A 465 -40.57 -5.85 -3.85
N PHE A 466 -40.19 -7.10 -4.15
CA PHE A 466 -39.16 -7.37 -5.15
C PHE A 466 -39.72 -7.25 -6.57
N THR A 467 -39.10 -6.39 -7.38
CA THR A 467 -39.12 -6.48 -8.85
C THR A 467 -37.74 -6.13 -9.38
N ARG A 468 -37.28 -6.72 -10.49
CA ARG A 468 -35.97 -6.39 -11.10
C ARG A 468 -35.85 -4.95 -11.62
N ALA A 469 -36.96 -4.20 -11.65
CA ALA A 469 -36.99 -2.78 -12.02
C ALA A 469 -36.97 -1.85 -10.79
N THR A 470 -37.18 -2.37 -9.57
CA THR A 470 -37.31 -1.57 -8.33
C THR A 470 -36.41 -2.05 -7.19
N CYS A 471 -35.81 -3.23 -7.31
CA CYS A 471 -34.99 -3.86 -6.28
C CYS A 471 -33.88 -4.72 -6.91
N LEU A 472 -32.66 -4.60 -6.40
CA LEU A 472 -31.53 -5.48 -6.66
C LEU A 472 -31.30 -6.39 -5.44
N VAL A 473 -30.78 -7.59 -5.70
CA VAL A 473 -30.25 -8.49 -4.67
C VAL A 473 -28.75 -8.58 -4.87
N ARG A 474 -27.99 -8.18 -3.84
CA ARG A 474 -26.53 -8.20 -3.82
C ARG A 474 -25.95 -9.50 -3.26
N GLY A 475 -26.77 -10.30 -2.60
CA GLY A 475 -26.42 -11.64 -2.16
C GLY A 475 -27.59 -12.34 -1.50
N LEU A 476 -27.79 -13.63 -1.75
CA LEU A 476 -28.92 -14.39 -1.20
C LEU A 476 -28.60 -14.98 0.19
N ALA A 477 -29.63 -15.07 1.04
CA ALA A 477 -29.56 -15.77 2.31
C ALA A 477 -29.52 -17.29 2.15
N GLY A 478 -28.96 -17.99 3.14
CA GLY A 478 -28.71 -19.43 3.06
C GLY A 478 -27.29 -19.70 2.56
N THR A 479 -27.08 -20.86 1.93
CA THR A 479 -25.77 -21.31 1.46
C THR A 479 -25.78 -21.53 -0.05
N ASN A 480 -24.79 -21.00 -0.75
CA ASN A 480 -24.51 -21.27 -2.16
C ASN A 480 -23.12 -21.92 -2.25
N THR A 481 -23.01 -23.04 -2.95
CA THR A 481 -21.72 -23.59 -3.37
C THR A 481 -21.68 -23.77 -4.88
N ARG A 482 -20.68 -23.17 -5.53
CA ARG A 482 -20.36 -23.38 -6.93
C ARG A 482 -19.07 -24.20 -7.07
N MET A 483 -19.06 -25.11 -8.03
CA MET A 483 -17.87 -25.80 -8.53
C MET A 483 -17.76 -25.59 -10.04
N SER A 484 -16.69 -24.95 -10.49
CA SER A 484 -16.39 -24.67 -11.90
C SER A 484 -15.12 -25.40 -12.32
N ALA A 485 -15.13 -26.02 -13.51
CA ALA A 485 -13.97 -26.65 -14.12
C ALA A 485 -13.90 -26.27 -15.61
N GLN A 486 -12.72 -25.88 -16.07
CA GLN A 486 -12.48 -25.47 -17.45
C GLN A 486 -11.18 -26.10 -17.98
N ALA A 487 -11.24 -26.66 -19.18
CA ALA A 487 -10.07 -27.02 -19.97
C ALA A 487 -10.06 -26.17 -21.23
N SER A 488 -8.96 -25.45 -21.49
CA SER A 488 -8.78 -24.63 -22.68
C SER A 488 -7.50 -25.01 -23.42
N TRP A 489 -7.53 -24.89 -24.75
CA TRP A 489 -6.38 -25.04 -25.65
C TRP A 489 -6.24 -23.80 -26.52
N ARG A 490 -5.00 -23.38 -26.78
CA ARG A 490 -4.67 -22.32 -27.75
C ARG A 490 -3.31 -22.55 -28.39
N ARG A 491 -3.16 -22.14 -29.65
CA ARG A 491 -1.87 -22.05 -30.34
C ARG A 491 -1.88 -20.87 -31.30
N THR A 492 -0.85 -20.03 -31.23
CA THR A 492 -0.59 -19.00 -32.25
C THR A 492 0.21 -19.60 -33.40
N PHE A 493 -0.19 -19.26 -34.62
CA PHE A 493 0.51 -19.49 -35.88
C PHE A 493 0.79 -18.12 -36.50
N ILE A 494 1.94 -17.96 -37.15
CA ILE A 494 2.26 -16.77 -37.94
C ILE A 494 2.40 -17.26 -39.39
N ASP A 495 1.74 -16.59 -40.33
CA ASP A 495 1.82 -16.92 -41.76
C ASP A 495 2.94 -16.15 -42.48
N ASP A 496 3.16 -16.47 -43.76
CA ASP A 496 4.20 -15.86 -44.60
C ASP A 496 3.96 -14.35 -44.86
N TYR A 497 2.77 -13.83 -44.52
CA TYR A 497 2.44 -12.40 -44.57
C TYR A 497 2.61 -11.70 -43.21
N GLY A 498 3.01 -12.42 -42.17
CA GLY A 498 3.20 -11.91 -40.81
C GLY A 498 1.90 -11.77 -40.00
N MET A 499 0.78 -12.32 -40.47
CA MET A 499 -0.47 -12.30 -39.70
C MET A 499 -0.41 -13.38 -38.60
N ALA A 500 -0.79 -13.00 -37.38
CA ALA A 500 -0.87 -13.91 -36.25
C ALA A 500 -2.30 -14.46 -36.11
N TRP A 501 -2.45 -15.75 -36.35
CA TRP A 501 -3.70 -16.51 -36.19
C TRP A 501 -3.62 -17.35 -34.92
N THR A 502 -4.48 -17.07 -33.93
CA THR A 502 -4.54 -17.81 -32.66
C THR A 502 -5.90 -18.49 -32.52
N PRO A 503 -6.11 -19.67 -33.14
CA PRO A 503 -7.24 -20.53 -32.81
C PRO A 503 -7.17 -21.01 -31.35
N PHE A 504 -8.35 -21.10 -30.73
CA PHE A 504 -8.53 -21.60 -29.38
C PHE A 504 -9.85 -22.35 -29.22
N THR A 505 -9.92 -23.19 -28.20
CA THR A 505 -11.18 -23.82 -27.76
C THR A 505 -11.16 -23.94 -26.24
N TYR A 506 -12.33 -23.90 -25.62
CA TYR A 506 -12.49 -24.29 -24.23
C TYR A 506 -13.72 -25.16 -24.04
N LEU A 507 -13.68 -26.01 -23.02
CA LEU A 507 -14.84 -26.67 -22.44
C LEU A 507 -14.89 -26.28 -20.96
N ARG A 508 -15.93 -25.54 -20.58
CA ARG A 508 -16.23 -25.18 -19.21
C ARG A 508 -17.49 -25.91 -18.73
N ALA A 509 -17.46 -26.39 -17.49
CA ALA A 509 -18.60 -26.96 -16.79
C ALA A 509 -18.71 -26.33 -15.39
N ASP A 510 -19.90 -25.90 -15.03
CA ASP A 510 -20.24 -25.35 -13.71
C ASP A 510 -21.34 -26.20 -13.07
N THR A 511 -21.23 -26.44 -11.76
CA THR A 511 -22.26 -27.06 -10.91
C THR A 511 -22.53 -26.13 -9.73
N PHE A 512 -23.80 -25.85 -9.47
CA PHE A 512 -24.28 -24.99 -8.39
C PHE A 512 -25.13 -25.82 -7.43
N PHE A 513 -24.95 -25.56 -6.13
CA PHE A 513 -25.67 -26.18 -5.02
C PHE A 513 -26.26 -25.04 -4.19
N ASP A 514 -27.50 -24.66 -4.51
CA ASP A 514 -28.20 -23.55 -3.87
C ASP A 514 -29.14 -24.08 -2.78
N SER A 515 -28.92 -23.66 -1.53
CA SER A 515 -29.78 -23.97 -0.38
C SER A 515 -30.21 -22.66 0.32
N PRO A 516 -31.23 -21.96 -0.24
CA PRO A 516 -31.61 -20.63 0.20
C PRO A 516 -32.35 -20.63 1.54
N SER A 517 -32.06 -19.65 2.40
CA SER A 517 -32.79 -19.47 3.65
C SER A 517 -34.08 -18.67 3.42
N LEU A 518 -35.18 -19.17 3.95
CA LEU A 518 -36.50 -18.51 3.95
C LEU A 518 -36.94 -18.02 5.34
N SER A 519 -36.12 -18.23 6.38
CA SER A 519 -36.44 -17.82 7.75
C SER A 519 -35.94 -16.40 8.02
N GLY A 520 -36.79 -15.57 8.66
CA GLY A 520 -36.51 -14.16 8.92
C GLY A 520 -37.25 -13.21 7.96
N PHE A 521 -37.42 -11.96 8.40
CA PHE A 521 -38.36 -10.99 7.80
C PHE A 521 -38.10 -10.70 6.32
N GLN A 522 -36.84 -10.41 5.94
CA GLN A 522 -36.45 -10.12 4.55
C GLN A 522 -36.37 -11.39 3.69
N ASN A 523 -36.00 -12.52 4.29
CA ASN A 523 -35.75 -13.77 3.58
C ASN A 523 -37.00 -14.43 2.99
N ALA A 524 -38.20 -14.11 3.51
CA ALA A 524 -39.46 -14.59 2.93
C ALA A 524 -39.64 -14.21 1.44
N LEU A 525 -39.03 -13.09 1.00
CA LEU A 525 -39.08 -12.65 -0.39
C LEU A 525 -38.27 -13.53 -1.35
N VAL A 526 -37.27 -14.29 -0.87
CA VAL A 526 -36.38 -15.13 -1.70
C VAL A 526 -37.17 -16.15 -2.54
N SER A 527 -38.31 -16.62 -2.03
CA SER A 527 -39.26 -17.49 -2.74
C SER A 527 -39.84 -16.92 -4.03
N ASN A 528 -39.77 -15.60 -4.22
CA ASN A 528 -40.22 -14.89 -5.43
C ASN A 528 -39.06 -14.38 -6.30
N ILE A 529 -37.81 -14.66 -5.90
CA ILE A 529 -36.57 -14.13 -6.48
C ILE A 529 -35.76 -15.25 -7.15
N ALA A 530 -35.54 -16.33 -6.41
CA ALA A 530 -34.68 -17.46 -6.75
C ALA A 530 -35.45 -18.78 -6.72
N THR A 531 -34.85 -19.85 -7.23
CA THR A 531 -35.46 -21.18 -7.16
C THR A 531 -35.35 -21.71 -5.73
N VAL A 532 -36.47 -22.07 -5.11
CA VAL A 532 -36.58 -22.31 -3.65
C VAL A 532 -36.53 -23.78 -3.21
N ASN A 533 -36.25 -24.68 -4.14
CA ASN A 533 -35.95 -26.07 -3.83
C ASN A 533 -34.43 -26.24 -3.79
N ASP A 534 -33.90 -27.15 -2.97
CA ASP A 534 -32.48 -27.55 -3.02
C ASP A 534 -32.17 -28.20 -4.37
N GLU A 535 -31.81 -27.40 -5.38
CA GLU A 535 -31.60 -27.83 -6.76
C GLU A 535 -30.12 -27.85 -7.13
N ILE A 536 -29.60 -29.01 -7.53
CA ILE A 536 -28.29 -29.12 -8.17
C ILE A 536 -28.43 -28.63 -9.62
N ALA A 537 -27.94 -27.42 -9.90
CA ALA A 537 -28.00 -26.84 -11.23
C ALA A 537 -26.66 -26.99 -11.97
N GLY A 538 -26.71 -27.50 -13.21
CA GLY A 538 -25.54 -27.61 -14.08
C GLY A 538 -25.57 -26.64 -15.27
N ARG A 539 -24.40 -26.16 -15.69
CA ARG A 539 -24.16 -25.39 -16.93
C ARG A 539 -22.91 -25.93 -17.63
N VAL A 540 -22.96 -26.11 -18.96
CA VAL A 540 -21.80 -26.58 -19.75
C VAL A 540 -21.67 -25.69 -20.99
N MET A 541 -20.49 -25.09 -21.14
CA MET A 541 -20.16 -24.11 -22.18
C MET A 541 -18.91 -24.57 -22.95
N PRO A 542 -19.08 -25.35 -24.03
CA PRO A 542 -18.05 -25.50 -25.04
C PRO A 542 -17.96 -24.21 -25.89
N ALA A 543 -16.75 -23.83 -26.27
CA ALA A 543 -16.50 -22.75 -27.21
C ALA A 543 -15.36 -23.09 -28.17
N ILE A 544 -15.43 -22.57 -29.39
CA ILE A 544 -14.32 -22.52 -30.34
C ILE A 544 -14.20 -21.08 -30.86
N GLY A 545 -12.98 -20.61 -31.04
CA GLY A 545 -12.73 -19.27 -31.52
C GLY A 545 -11.37 -19.10 -32.17
N ILE A 546 -11.16 -17.91 -32.71
CA ILE A 546 -9.89 -17.48 -33.32
C ILE A 546 -9.69 -15.99 -33.04
N ASP A 547 -8.50 -15.63 -32.59
CA ASP A 547 -8.01 -14.24 -32.55
C ASP A 547 -7.06 -14.04 -33.76
N TRP A 548 -7.29 -12.99 -34.56
CA TRP A 548 -6.50 -12.62 -35.72
C TRP A 548 -5.94 -11.21 -35.54
N ARG A 549 -4.64 -11.05 -35.79
CA ARG A 549 -3.89 -9.82 -35.64
C ARG A 549 -2.94 -9.64 -36.81
N TYR A 550 -2.83 -8.42 -37.34
CA TYR A 550 -1.91 -8.13 -38.45
C TYR A 550 -1.09 -6.84 -38.18
N PRO A 551 0.06 -6.94 -37.52
CA PRO A 551 0.88 -5.77 -37.17
C PRO A 551 1.69 -5.27 -38.37
N PHE A 552 1.23 -4.17 -38.99
CA PHE A 552 2.00 -3.38 -39.93
C PHE A 552 3.03 -2.52 -39.17
N VAL A 553 4.30 -2.92 -39.20
CA VAL A 553 5.41 -2.22 -38.52
C VAL A 553 6.26 -1.45 -39.53
N SER A 554 6.60 -0.19 -39.22
CA SER A 554 7.52 0.63 -40.03
C SER A 554 8.38 1.53 -39.14
N ASP A 555 9.68 1.56 -39.40
CA ASP A 555 10.63 2.45 -38.72
C ASP A 555 10.84 3.74 -39.53
N PHE A 556 10.61 4.89 -38.90
CA PHE A 556 10.81 6.23 -39.45
C PHE A 556 11.98 6.98 -38.78
N GLY A 557 12.92 6.23 -38.17
CA GLY A 557 14.17 6.73 -37.60
C GLY A 557 13.92 7.65 -36.40
N MET A 558 14.17 8.95 -36.56
CA MET A 558 13.92 9.92 -35.49
C MET A 558 12.43 10.03 -35.11
N LEU A 559 11.52 9.68 -36.04
CA LEU A 559 10.08 9.61 -35.76
C LEU A 559 9.64 8.28 -35.13
N GLY A 560 10.59 7.35 -34.90
CA GLY A 560 10.37 6.10 -34.17
C GLY A 560 9.80 4.95 -35.01
N VAL A 561 9.56 3.84 -34.32
CA VAL A 561 8.86 2.67 -34.86
C VAL A 561 7.37 2.86 -34.66
N HIS A 562 6.62 2.82 -35.76
CA HIS A 562 5.17 2.91 -35.82
C HIS A 562 4.61 1.51 -36.08
N THR A 563 3.56 1.14 -35.36
CA THR A 563 2.82 -0.11 -35.57
C THR A 563 1.33 0.17 -35.72
N ILE A 564 0.69 -0.39 -36.73
CA ILE A 564 -0.77 -0.41 -36.89
C ILE A 564 -1.18 -1.88 -36.91
N GLU A 565 -2.07 -2.28 -36.00
CA GLU A 565 -2.52 -3.66 -35.83
C GLU A 565 -4.06 -3.70 -35.82
N PRO A 566 -4.70 -4.07 -36.94
CA PRO A 566 -6.10 -4.51 -36.93
C PRO A 566 -6.22 -5.82 -36.14
N ILE A 567 -7.30 -5.94 -35.37
CA ILE A 567 -7.58 -7.08 -34.48
C ILE A 567 -9.01 -7.54 -34.74
N ALA A 568 -9.20 -8.82 -35.04
CA ALA A 568 -10.52 -9.43 -35.16
C ALA A 568 -10.55 -10.78 -34.46
N GLN A 569 -11.49 -10.95 -33.54
CA GLN A 569 -11.66 -12.18 -32.78
C GLN A 569 -13.09 -12.71 -32.96
N VAL A 570 -13.26 -13.96 -33.36
CA VAL A 570 -14.58 -14.61 -33.49
C VAL A 570 -14.67 -15.77 -32.52
N ILE A 571 -15.78 -15.87 -31.79
CA ILE A 571 -16.04 -16.91 -30.77
C ILE A 571 -17.43 -17.49 -31.00
N ALA A 572 -17.51 -18.82 -31.15
CA ALA A 572 -18.76 -19.57 -31.26
C ALA A 572 -18.95 -20.50 -30.05
N ARG A 573 -20.11 -20.38 -29.40
CA ARG A 573 -20.51 -21.09 -28.18
C ARG A 573 -22.04 -21.13 -28.07
N PRO A 574 -22.62 -22.04 -27.27
CA PRO A 574 -24.04 -22.01 -26.94
C PRO A 574 -24.50 -20.69 -26.30
N SER A 575 -25.81 -20.48 -26.27
CA SER A 575 -26.40 -19.40 -25.46
C SER A 575 -26.28 -19.74 -23.97
N GLU A 576 -26.04 -18.74 -23.13
CA GLU A 576 -25.97 -18.93 -21.67
C GLU A 576 -27.28 -19.54 -21.14
N THR A 577 -27.16 -20.65 -20.41
CA THR A 577 -28.31 -21.31 -19.78
C THR A 577 -28.57 -20.73 -18.39
N ARG A 578 -29.84 -20.81 -17.93
CA ARG A 578 -30.29 -20.37 -16.59
C ARG A 578 -30.03 -18.88 -16.25
N ILE A 579 -29.89 -17.99 -17.26
CA ILE A 579 -29.72 -16.53 -17.06
C ILE A 579 -30.75 -15.97 -16.06
N GLY A 580 -30.27 -15.39 -14.97
CA GLY A 580 -31.11 -14.81 -13.92
C GLY A 580 -32.03 -15.82 -13.21
N ARG A 581 -31.62 -17.08 -13.12
CA ARG A 581 -32.20 -18.10 -12.21
C ARG A 581 -31.20 -18.63 -11.17
N LEU A 582 -29.91 -18.61 -11.52
CA LEU A 582 -28.81 -18.82 -10.58
C LEU A 582 -28.57 -17.54 -9.77
N PRO A 583 -28.00 -17.63 -8.56
CA PRO A 583 -27.43 -16.48 -7.86
C PRO A 583 -26.32 -15.81 -8.67
N ASN A 584 -25.95 -14.59 -8.29
CA ASN A 584 -24.76 -13.91 -8.78
C ASN A 584 -24.05 -13.26 -7.59
N GLU A 585 -22.92 -13.82 -7.20
CA GLU A 585 -22.20 -13.52 -5.96
C GLU A 585 -20.80 -12.96 -6.26
N ASP A 586 -20.07 -13.50 -7.24
CA ASP A 586 -18.75 -13.00 -7.67
C ASP A 586 -18.70 -12.39 -9.08
N ALA A 587 -19.79 -12.47 -9.85
CA ALA A 587 -19.89 -11.93 -11.21
C ALA A 587 -20.68 -10.60 -11.25
N GLN A 588 -20.53 -9.75 -10.23
CA GLN A 588 -21.25 -8.48 -10.08
C GLN A 588 -20.53 -7.23 -10.63
N SER A 589 -19.28 -7.36 -11.08
CA SER A 589 -18.56 -6.27 -11.74
C SER A 589 -18.57 -6.46 -13.26
N LEU A 590 -19.04 -5.47 -14.00
CA LEU A 590 -18.95 -5.42 -15.46
C LEU A 590 -18.62 -3.99 -15.91
N VAL A 591 -17.44 -3.82 -16.50
CA VAL A 591 -17.01 -2.57 -17.15
C VAL A 591 -16.58 -2.92 -18.56
N PHE A 592 -17.45 -2.63 -19.53
CA PHE A 592 -17.08 -2.75 -20.94
C PHE A 592 -16.27 -1.51 -21.36
N ASP A 593 -14.97 -1.71 -21.52
CA ASP A 593 -13.98 -0.75 -22.00
C ASP A 593 -12.95 -1.41 -22.94
N ASP A 594 -11.90 -0.66 -23.31
CA ASP A 594 -10.85 -1.13 -24.22
C ASP A 594 -10.08 -2.36 -23.71
N THR A 595 -9.98 -2.55 -22.38
CA THR A 595 -9.28 -3.71 -21.80
C THR A 595 -10.11 -4.98 -21.90
N SER A 596 -11.44 -4.87 -21.77
CA SER A 596 -12.38 -6.00 -21.83
C SER A 596 -12.72 -6.47 -23.26
N LEU A 597 -12.42 -5.65 -24.28
CA LEU A 597 -12.97 -5.80 -25.64
C LEU A 597 -12.72 -7.20 -26.24
N PHE A 598 -11.48 -7.69 -26.13
CA PHE A 598 -11.04 -8.97 -26.68
C PHE A 598 -10.99 -10.11 -25.65
N GLU A 599 -11.57 -9.91 -24.46
CA GLU A 599 -11.78 -11.01 -23.52
C GLU A 599 -12.86 -11.96 -24.06
N TRP A 600 -12.63 -13.28 -23.92
CA TRP A 600 -13.54 -14.30 -24.41
C TRP A 600 -14.81 -14.46 -23.56
N ASP A 601 -14.82 -13.87 -22.39
CA ASP A 601 -15.96 -13.72 -21.48
C ASP A 601 -15.71 -12.41 -20.73
N LYS A 602 -16.73 -11.55 -20.65
CA LYS A 602 -16.60 -10.17 -20.14
C LYS A 602 -17.20 -9.99 -18.75
N PHE A 603 -17.87 -11.03 -18.22
CA PHE A 603 -18.27 -11.02 -16.82
C PHE A 603 -17.05 -11.27 -15.93
N SER A 604 -17.01 -10.60 -14.78
CA SER A 604 -16.11 -10.98 -13.68
C SER A 604 -16.54 -12.32 -13.07
N GLY A 605 -15.65 -12.91 -12.25
CA GLY A 605 -15.96 -14.11 -11.48
C GLY A 605 -16.32 -15.32 -12.34
N TYR A 606 -17.29 -16.11 -11.89
CA TYR A 606 -17.72 -17.34 -12.56
C TYR A 606 -19.25 -17.53 -12.58
N ASP A 607 -20.05 -16.81 -11.77
CA ASP A 607 -21.50 -17.05 -11.71
C ASP A 607 -22.22 -16.74 -13.03
N ARG A 608 -21.78 -15.71 -13.76
CA ARG A 608 -22.22 -15.40 -15.13
C ARG A 608 -21.21 -15.88 -16.16
N VAL A 609 -21.69 -16.14 -17.37
CA VAL A 609 -20.84 -16.41 -18.54
C VAL A 609 -21.45 -15.80 -19.79
N GLU A 610 -20.62 -15.16 -20.61
CA GLU A 610 -21.02 -14.66 -21.92
C GLU A 610 -21.38 -15.84 -22.85
N GLY A 611 -22.54 -15.75 -23.50
CA GLY A 611 -23.04 -16.77 -24.42
C GLY A 611 -23.29 -16.24 -25.84
N GLY A 612 -23.55 -17.19 -26.75
CA GLY A 612 -23.79 -16.91 -28.17
C GLY A 612 -22.52 -16.66 -28.99
N VAL A 613 -22.71 -16.60 -30.31
CA VAL A 613 -21.64 -16.32 -31.28
C VAL A 613 -21.38 -14.82 -31.32
N ARG A 614 -20.13 -14.40 -31.13
CA ARG A 614 -19.70 -13.01 -31.17
C ARG A 614 -18.48 -12.79 -32.05
N ALA A 615 -18.37 -11.61 -32.64
CA ALA A 615 -17.15 -11.07 -33.20
C ALA A 615 -16.76 -9.79 -32.46
N ASN A 616 -15.55 -9.75 -31.91
CA ASN A 616 -14.93 -8.56 -31.33
C ASN A 616 -13.99 -7.98 -32.39
N LEU A 617 -14.22 -6.74 -32.81
CA LEU A 617 -13.52 -6.09 -33.91
C LEU A 617 -12.88 -4.80 -33.42
N GLY A 618 -11.67 -4.51 -33.85
CA GLY A 618 -11.03 -3.23 -33.56
C GLY A 618 -9.66 -3.10 -34.21
N GLY A 619 -8.89 -2.16 -33.70
CA GLY A 619 -7.49 -2.03 -34.04
C GLY A 619 -6.76 -1.11 -33.07
N GLN A 620 -5.44 -1.26 -33.05
CA GLN A 620 -4.56 -0.34 -32.33
C GLN A 620 -3.50 0.27 -33.24
N TYR A 621 -3.05 1.46 -32.85
CA TYR A 621 -1.85 2.11 -33.35
C TYR A 621 -0.91 2.35 -32.17
N SER A 622 0.38 2.20 -32.37
CA SER A 622 1.39 2.60 -31.39
C SER A 622 2.63 3.19 -32.07
N VAL A 623 3.30 4.09 -31.35
CA VAL A 623 4.59 4.65 -31.74
C VAL A 623 5.52 4.70 -30.54
N VAL A 624 6.79 4.33 -30.75
CA VAL A 624 7.89 4.48 -29.79
C VAL A 624 9.06 5.16 -30.49
N THR A 625 9.50 6.32 -30.00
CA THR A 625 10.65 7.05 -30.57
C THR A 625 11.95 6.83 -29.77
N PRO A 626 13.13 7.05 -30.38
CA PRO A 626 14.40 7.09 -29.66
C PRO A 626 14.48 8.19 -28.59
N SER A 627 13.64 9.22 -28.67
CA SER A 627 13.53 10.30 -27.67
C SER A 627 12.62 9.96 -26.47
N GLY A 628 12.08 8.74 -26.41
CA GLY A 628 11.17 8.32 -25.33
C GLY A 628 9.75 8.89 -25.45
N TRP A 629 9.37 9.37 -26.63
CA TRP A 629 7.97 9.68 -26.97
C TRP A 629 7.24 8.36 -27.21
N TYR A 630 6.13 8.17 -26.51
CA TYR A 630 5.24 7.02 -26.67
C TYR A 630 3.81 7.48 -26.92
N ALA A 631 3.11 6.84 -27.85
CA ALA A 631 1.66 6.93 -27.93
C ALA A 631 1.05 5.57 -28.29
N ASN A 632 -0.16 5.31 -27.82
CA ASN A 632 -0.97 4.15 -28.20
C ASN A 632 -2.45 4.55 -28.26
N LEU A 633 -3.07 4.28 -29.40
CA LEU A 633 -4.50 4.46 -29.65
C LEU A 633 -5.12 3.08 -29.87
N MET A 634 -6.31 2.83 -29.33
CA MET A 634 -7.11 1.63 -29.61
C MET A 634 -8.58 2.00 -29.71
N ALA A 635 -9.32 1.37 -30.63
CA ALA A 635 -10.78 1.47 -30.71
C ALA A 635 -11.39 0.15 -31.23
N GLY A 636 -12.64 -0.13 -30.86
CA GLY A 636 -13.39 -1.29 -31.36
C GLY A 636 -14.78 -1.48 -30.76
N GLU A 637 -15.41 -2.60 -31.12
CA GLU A 637 -16.77 -3.01 -30.74
C GLU A 637 -16.92 -4.55 -30.64
N SER A 638 -17.97 -5.01 -29.96
CA SER A 638 -18.36 -6.42 -29.88
C SER A 638 -19.74 -6.63 -30.50
N ILE A 639 -19.82 -7.53 -31.48
CA ILE A 639 -21.02 -7.79 -32.27
C ILE A 639 -21.55 -9.21 -31.97
N ALA A 640 -22.77 -9.30 -31.46
CA ALA A 640 -23.53 -10.54 -31.34
C ALA A 640 -24.07 -10.98 -32.71
N ILE A 641 -23.60 -12.13 -33.18
CA ILE A 641 -23.94 -12.70 -34.49
C ILE A 641 -25.13 -13.66 -34.37
N ALA A 642 -25.13 -14.54 -33.35
CA ALA A 642 -26.17 -15.55 -33.17
C ALA A 642 -26.33 -16.01 -31.72
N GLY A 643 -27.50 -16.54 -31.37
CA GLY A 643 -27.84 -16.98 -30.02
C GLY A 643 -28.46 -15.87 -29.14
N VAL A 644 -28.73 -16.20 -27.88
CA VAL A 644 -29.27 -15.25 -26.90
C VAL A 644 -28.13 -14.44 -26.29
N ASN A 645 -28.23 -13.12 -26.38
CA ASN A 645 -27.26 -12.20 -25.77
C ASN A 645 -27.39 -12.18 -24.23
N SER A 646 -26.34 -12.62 -23.53
CA SER A 646 -26.25 -12.69 -22.05
C SER A 646 -26.47 -11.37 -21.32
N PHE A 647 -26.07 -10.24 -21.93
CA PHE A 647 -26.17 -8.92 -21.30
C PHE A 647 -27.60 -8.36 -21.37
N ARG A 648 -28.36 -8.69 -22.43
CA ARG A 648 -29.73 -8.21 -22.66
C ARG A 648 -30.76 -8.66 -21.60
N ARG A 649 -30.40 -9.56 -20.68
CA ARG A 649 -31.27 -10.01 -19.59
C ARG A 649 -30.60 -9.77 -18.24
N GLY A 650 -31.20 -8.88 -17.44
CA GLY A 650 -30.84 -8.70 -16.04
C GLY A 650 -31.04 -9.99 -15.23
N ASP A 651 -30.04 -10.31 -14.42
CA ASP A 651 -30.10 -11.28 -13.33
C ASP A 651 -30.67 -10.61 -12.06
N ILE A 652 -30.37 -11.13 -10.87
CA ILE A 652 -30.85 -10.56 -9.61
C ILE A 652 -30.11 -9.26 -9.20
N ALA A 653 -28.93 -9.01 -9.78
CA ALA A 653 -28.11 -7.82 -9.56
C ALA A 653 -28.04 -6.89 -10.80
N ASN A 654 -28.84 -7.18 -11.84
CA ASN A 654 -28.92 -6.47 -13.13
C ASN A 654 -27.59 -6.26 -13.88
N VAL A 655 -26.54 -7.04 -13.59
CA VAL A 655 -25.13 -6.73 -13.94
C VAL A 655 -24.89 -6.51 -15.44
N GLY A 656 -25.61 -7.24 -16.29
CA GLY A 656 -25.52 -7.13 -17.74
C GLY A 656 -26.21 -5.90 -18.35
N LEU A 657 -26.94 -5.10 -17.57
CA LEU A 657 -27.69 -3.93 -18.04
C LEU A 657 -26.91 -2.63 -17.85
N ASP A 658 -27.16 -1.65 -18.71
CA ASP A 658 -26.43 -0.37 -18.81
C ASP A 658 -24.89 -0.52 -19.02
N SER A 659 -24.47 -1.73 -19.42
CA SER A 659 -23.10 -2.15 -19.73
C SER A 659 -22.65 -1.75 -21.14
N GLY A 660 -23.59 -1.52 -22.06
CA GLY A 660 -23.30 -1.22 -23.47
C GLY A 660 -23.09 -2.47 -24.34
N LEU A 661 -23.44 -3.66 -23.83
CA LEU A 661 -23.30 -4.95 -24.53
C LEU A 661 -24.65 -5.64 -24.84
N GLU A 662 -25.79 -5.02 -24.49
CA GLU A 662 -27.16 -5.56 -24.55
C GLU A 662 -27.74 -5.61 -25.96
N ASN A 663 -27.31 -4.65 -26.79
CA ASN A 663 -27.69 -4.53 -28.19
C ASN A 663 -26.97 -5.57 -29.06
N GLN A 664 -27.33 -5.65 -30.35
CA GLN A 664 -26.68 -6.59 -31.26
C GLN A 664 -25.23 -6.18 -31.55
N ARG A 665 -24.96 -4.89 -31.71
CA ARG A 665 -23.61 -4.31 -31.66
C ARG A 665 -23.49 -3.61 -30.32
N SER A 666 -22.32 -3.69 -29.70
CA SER A 666 -22.01 -2.95 -28.48
C SER A 666 -21.88 -1.46 -28.75
N ASP A 667 -21.81 -0.67 -27.69
CA ASP A 667 -21.15 0.64 -27.71
C ASP A 667 -19.73 0.51 -28.33
N PHE A 668 -19.23 1.59 -28.93
CA PHE A 668 -17.82 1.66 -29.30
C PHE A 668 -16.97 1.98 -28.06
N VAL A 669 -15.90 1.21 -27.85
CA VAL A 669 -14.91 1.47 -26.79
C VAL A 669 -13.58 1.92 -27.41
N GLY A 670 -12.82 2.73 -26.67
CA GLY A 670 -11.47 3.09 -27.10
C GLY A 670 -10.64 3.80 -26.03
N ARG A 671 -9.32 3.76 -26.22
CA ARG A 671 -8.30 4.40 -25.39
C ARG A 671 -7.35 5.21 -26.26
N ALA A 672 -6.94 6.37 -25.76
CA ALA A 672 -5.81 7.13 -26.25
C ALA A 672 -4.82 7.34 -25.10
N GLN A 673 -3.57 6.94 -25.29
CA GLN A 673 -2.49 7.13 -24.33
C GLN A 673 -1.32 7.85 -25.02
N LEU A 674 -0.75 8.83 -24.34
CA LEU A 674 0.33 9.66 -24.87
C LEU A 674 1.29 10.01 -23.72
N SER A 675 2.55 9.61 -23.85
CA SER A 675 3.62 9.96 -22.91
C SER A 675 4.74 10.65 -23.69
N PRO A 676 4.76 12.00 -23.77
CA PRO A 676 5.76 12.75 -24.54
C PRO A 676 7.20 12.62 -24.01
N ASN A 677 7.36 12.09 -22.80
CA ASN A 677 8.62 11.72 -22.15
C ASN A 677 8.29 10.94 -20.86
N GLN A 678 9.32 10.59 -20.08
CA GLN A 678 9.16 9.88 -18.80
C GLN A 678 8.47 10.69 -17.69
N ASN A 679 8.36 12.02 -17.83
CA ASN A 679 7.83 12.92 -16.81
C ASN A 679 6.36 13.28 -17.01
N ILE A 680 5.81 13.13 -18.22
CA ILE A 680 4.45 13.53 -18.58
C ILE A 680 3.73 12.37 -19.24
N SER A 681 2.57 11.99 -18.71
CA SER A 681 1.70 10.98 -19.30
C SER A 681 0.25 11.43 -19.27
N PHE A 682 -0.41 11.26 -20.42
CA PHE A 682 -1.84 11.47 -20.64
C PHE A 682 -2.50 10.12 -20.97
N ILE A 683 -3.72 9.93 -20.48
CA ILE A 683 -4.60 8.83 -20.87
C ILE A 683 -6.03 9.36 -21.03
N ALA A 684 -6.74 8.91 -22.04
CA ALA A 684 -8.18 9.08 -22.19
C ALA A 684 -8.82 7.73 -22.55
N ARG A 685 -10.01 7.46 -22.03
CA ARG A 685 -10.86 6.31 -22.40
C ARG A 685 -12.27 6.79 -22.68
N ALA A 686 -12.96 6.16 -23.64
CA ALA A 686 -14.33 6.49 -23.99
C ALA A 686 -15.17 5.22 -24.24
N ARG A 687 -16.46 5.32 -23.93
CA ARG A 687 -17.53 4.43 -24.41
C ARG A 687 -18.62 5.27 -25.05
N LEU A 688 -18.91 5.01 -26.32
CA LEU A 688 -19.82 5.80 -27.17
C LEU A 688 -21.00 4.95 -27.66
N GLY A 689 -22.22 5.48 -27.57
CA GLY A 689 -23.43 4.83 -28.01
C GLY A 689 -23.37 4.42 -29.49
N GLN A 690 -23.69 3.17 -29.79
CA GLN A 690 -23.53 2.63 -31.16
C GLN A 690 -24.37 3.38 -32.21
N GLY A 691 -25.56 3.85 -31.84
CA GLY A 691 -26.53 4.45 -32.77
C GLY A 691 -26.44 5.95 -32.95
N ASP A 692 -25.88 6.68 -31.97
CA ASP A 692 -25.88 8.15 -31.88
C ASP A 692 -24.49 8.75 -31.57
N LEU A 693 -23.50 7.90 -31.26
CA LEU A 693 -22.19 8.28 -30.69
C LEU A 693 -22.29 9.07 -29.38
N GLY A 694 -23.39 8.90 -28.63
CA GLY A 694 -23.62 9.53 -27.34
C GLY A 694 -22.60 9.09 -26.30
N LEU A 695 -22.12 10.03 -25.46
CA LEU A 695 -21.09 9.74 -24.48
C LEU A 695 -21.67 8.94 -23.30
N ASN A 696 -21.36 7.66 -23.21
CA ASN A 696 -21.84 6.76 -22.13
C ASN A 696 -20.80 6.62 -21.00
N ARG A 697 -19.50 6.71 -21.33
CA ARG A 697 -18.39 6.79 -20.36
C ARG A 697 -17.25 7.62 -20.94
N PHE A 698 -16.60 8.42 -20.11
CA PHE A 698 -15.36 9.09 -20.48
C PHE A 698 -14.46 9.27 -19.26
N GLU A 699 -13.18 8.96 -19.41
CA GLU A 699 -12.15 9.21 -18.41
C GLU A 699 -10.99 9.92 -19.09
N ALA A 700 -10.43 10.93 -18.44
CA ALA A 700 -9.23 11.63 -18.91
C ALA A 700 -8.30 11.91 -17.72
N GLY A 701 -7.06 11.43 -17.80
CA GLY A 701 -6.03 11.59 -16.79
C GLY A 701 -4.77 12.23 -17.38
N VAL A 702 -4.15 13.11 -16.61
CA VAL A 702 -2.78 13.61 -16.83
C VAL A 702 -2.00 13.48 -15.53
N THR A 703 -0.75 13.05 -15.62
CA THR A 703 0.27 13.19 -14.59
C THR A 703 1.49 13.84 -15.22
N ALA A 704 2.00 14.91 -14.61
CA ALA A 704 3.10 15.70 -15.16
C ALA A 704 4.07 16.19 -14.05
N ARG A 705 5.34 15.88 -14.23
CA ARG A 705 6.48 16.45 -13.48
C ARG A 705 7.19 17.46 -14.36
N PHE A 706 7.11 18.74 -14.03
CA PHE A 706 7.71 19.79 -14.86
C PHE A 706 9.19 20.07 -14.54
N ALA A 707 9.76 19.41 -13.53
CA ALA A 707 11.17 19.53 -13.21
C ALA A 707 12.06 19.09 -14.40
N PRO A 708 13.14 19.83 -14.74
CA PRO A 708 13.68 20.99 -14.03
C PRO A 708 13.10 22.36 -14.45
N PHE A 709 12.21 22.41 -15.45
CA PHE A 709 11.73 23.66 -16.06
C PHE A 709 10.79 24.48 -15.17
N LEU A 710 9.98 23.80 -14.35
CA LEU A 710 9.10 24.40 -13.34
C LEU A 710 9.07 23.44 -12.14
N PRO A 711 9.17 23.90 -10.88
CA PRO A 711 9.25 23.03 -9.70
C PRO A 711 7.87 22.49 -9.27
N LEU A 712 7.07 22.06 -10.25
CA LEU A 712 5.68 21.62 -10.10
C LEU A 712 5.54 20.15 -10.51
N ASP A 713 5.04 19.33 -9.59
CA ASP A 713 4.43 18.03 -9.89
C ASP A 713 2.91 18.21 -9.84
N THR A 714 2.17 17.62 -10.79
CA THR A 714 0.71 17.71 -10.86
C THR A 714 0.08 16.45 -11.43
N SER A 715 -1.16 16.17 -11.01
CA SER A 715 -2.02 15.18 -11.66
C SER A 715 -3.48 15.62 -11.64
N VAL A 716 -4.19 15.40 -12.73
CA VAL A 716 -5.61 15.74 -12.89
C VAL A 716 -6.33 14.58 -13.57
N PHE A 717 -7.44 14.14 -12.99
CA PHE A 717 -8.29 13.05 -13.48
C PHE A 717 -9.75 13.50 -13.52
N TYR A 718 -10.33 13.53 -14.72
CA TYR A 718 -11.76 13.71 -14.95
C TYR A 718 -12.41 12.35 -15.22
N SER A 719 -13.61 12.15 -14.68
CA SER A 719 -14.43 10.97 -14.93
C SER A 719 -15.89 11.36 -15.14
N PHE A 720 -16.48 10.81 -16.19
CA PHE A 720 -17.88 10.91 -16.56
C PHE A 720 -18.44 9.50 -16.77
N TYR A 721 -19.58 9.22 -16.15
CA TYR A 721 -20.36 8.01 -16.32
C TYR A 721 -21.80 8.40 -16.60
N GLY A 722 -22.41 7.83 -17.64
CA GLY A 722 -23.83 7.99 -17.91
C GLY A 722 -24.72 7.54 -16.74
N ALA A 723 -26.00 7.90 -16.82
CA ALA A 723 -27.00 7.31 -15.93
C ALA A 723 -27.08 5.80 -16.21
N GLN A 724 -27.20 5.00 -15.15
CA GLN A 724 -27.39 3.56 -15.21
C GLN A 724 -28.55 3.19 -14.25
N PRO A 725 -29.81 3.51 -14.61
CA PRO A 725 -30.95 3.34 -13.70
C PRO A 725 -31.18 1.89 -13.29
N ALA A 726 -30.86 0.91 -14.16
CA ALA A 726 -31.01 -0.51 -13.84
C ALA A 726 -30.03 -0.98 -12.75
N LEU A 727 -28.95 -0.24 -12.52
CA LEU A 727 -27.95 -0.46 -11.48
C LEU A 727 -28.13 0.49 -10.26
N GLY A 728 -29.18 1.33 -10.27
CA GLY A 728 -29.48 2.29 -9.20
C GLY A 728 -28.86 3.68 -9.35
N PHE A 729 -28.25 3.99 -10.50
CA PHE A 729 -27.65 5.30 -10.77
C PHE A 729 -28.55 6.13 -11.68
N SER A 730 -29.61 6.74 -11.13
CA SER A 730 -30.61 7.50 -11.88
C SER A 730 -30.06 8.73 -12.62
N HIS A 731 -28.95 9.29 -12.15
CA HIS A 731 -28.24 10.41 -12.78
C HIS A 731 -26.91 9.95 -13.36
N ARG A 732 -26.41 10.73 -14.33
CA ARG A 732 -24.98 10.70 -14.68
C ARG A 732 -24.15 11.00 -13.43
N ARG A 733 -22.95 10.44 -13.34
CA ARG A 733 -21.96 10.74 -12.28
C ARG A 733 -20.75 11.39 -12.94
N GLU A 734 -20.32 12.52 -12.42
CA GLU A 734 -19.33 13.36 -13.08
C GLU A 734 -18.42 14.01 -12.03
N GLY A 735 -17.10 13.92 -12.20
CA GLY A 735 -16.17 14.41 -11.20
C GLY A 735 -14.77 14.73 -11.73
N LEU A 736 -14.06 15.57 -10.99
CA LEU A 736 -12.69 16.00 -11.27
C LEU A 736 -11.86 15.90 -10.00
N THR A 737 -10.83 15.05 -10.02
CA THR A 737 -9.77 15.05 -9.01
C THR A 737 -8.57 15.82 -9.56
N ALA A 738 -8.06 16.80 -8.83
CA ALA A 738 -6.83 17.50 -9.17
C ALA A 738 -5.91 17.54 -7.95
N SER A 739 -4.61 17.36 -8.14
CA SER A 739 -3.60 17.54 -7.09
C SER A 739 -2.30 18.10 -7.65
N ALA A 740 -1.64 18.96 -6.87
CA ALA A 740 -0.39 19.61 -7.24
C ALA A 740 0.55 19.72 -6.04
N THR A 741 1.86 19.66 -6.30
CA THR A 741 2.92 19.99 -5.34
C THR A 741 3.90 20.94 -5.99
N TYR A 742 4.00 22.15 -5.44
CA TYR A 742 4.89 23.21 -5.88
C TYR A 742 6.04 23.36 -4.87
N HIS A 743 7.27 23.12 -5.32
CA HIS A 743 8.48 23.25 -4.51
C HIS A 743 8.97 24.72 -4.63
N ILE A 744 8.69 25.51 -3.60
CA ILE A 744 9.03 26.94 -3.52
C ILE A 744 10.56 27.11 -3.50
N THR A 745 11.24 26.21 -2.83
CA THR A 745 12.71 26.05 -2.84
C THR A 745 13.04 24.56 -2.89
N PRO A 746 14.32 24.13 -2.96
CA PRO A 746 14.67 22.71 -2.86
C PRO A 746 14.18 22.02 -1.57
N ASN A 747 13.90 22.80 -0.50
CA ASN A 747 13.49 22.27 0.80
C ASN A 747 12.03 22.61 1.15
N TRP A 748 11.48 23.74 0.69
CA TRP A 748 10.11 24.17 0.99
C TRP A 748 9.13 23.76 -0.11
N PHE A 749 8.02 23.13 0.25
CA PHE A 749 6.95 22.78 -0.67
C PHE A 749 5.56 23.17 -0.14
N VAL A 750 4.65 23.42 -1.07
CA VAL A 750 3.20 23.52 -0.82
C VAL A 750 2.50 22.52 -1.73
N SER A 751 1.59 21.74 -1.17
CA SER A 751 0.77 20.77 -1.88
C SER A 751 -0.71 21.08 -1.71
N GLY A 752 -1.53 20.59 -2.63
CA GLY A 752 -2.98 20.68 -2.53
C GLY A 752 -3.66 19.63 -3.37
N SER A 753 -4.87 19.24 -2.96
CA SER A 753 -5.77 18.43 -3.77
C SER A 753 -7.21 18.89 -3.65
N ALA A 754 -8.00 18.64 -4.69
CA ALA A 754 -9.43 18.91 -4.74
C ALA A 754 -10.15 17.78 -5.49
N LEU A 755 -11.24 17.30 -4.90
CA LEU A 755 -12.20 16.40 -5.54
C LEU A 755 -13.50 17.19 -5.75
N LEU A 756 -13.81 17.53 -7.00
CA LEU A 756 -15.09 18.11 -7.38
C LEU A 756 -16.06 17.00 -7.81
N ASP A 757 -17.27 17.04 -7.23
CA ASP A 757 -18.46 16.34 -7.71
C ASP A 757 -19.26 17.34 -8.54
N LEU A 758 -19.39 17.08 -9.84
CA LEU A 758 -20.06 17.95 -10.80
C LEU A 758 -21.55 17.59 -10.97
N THR A 759 -22.04 16.64 -10.16
CA THR A 759 -23.37 16.02 -10.25
C THR A 759 -24.22 16.13 -8.99
N ARG A 760 -23.62 16.40 -7.82
CA ARG A 760 -24.27 16.53 -6.50
C ARG A 760 -25.55 17.37 -6.48
N TYR A 761 -25.65 18.39 -7.34
CA TYR A 761 -26.83 19.25 -7.43
C TYR A 761 -28.09 18.52 -7.95
N LEU A 762 -27.94 17.41 -8.66
CA LEU A 762 -29.04 16.56 -9.10
C LEU A 762 -29.60 15.77 -7.91
N ASP A 763 -28.75 15.05 -7.19
CA ASP A 763 -29.14 14.28 -6.01
C ASP A 763 -29.75 15.21 -4.93
N THR A 764 -29.15 16.38 -4.71
CA THR A 764 -29.64 17.37 -3.72
C THR A 764 -30.98 17.98 -4.11
N ARG A 765 -31.26 18.14 -5.42
CA ARG A 765 -32.56 18.59 -5.93
C ARG A 765 -33.63 17.53 -5.69
N ASP A 766 -33.31 16.27 -5.95
CA ASP A 766 -34.30 15.18 -5.89
C ASP A 766 -34.61 14.81 -4.44
N LEU A 767 -33.59 14.71 -3.57
CA LEU A 767 -33.77 14.57 -2.12
C LEU A 767 -34.62 15.70 -1.52
N TYR A 768 -34.47 16.94 -2.00
CA TYR A 768 -35.33 18.05 -1.60
C TYR A 768 -36.77 17.88 -2.12
N ALA A 769 -36.95 17.49 -3.38
CA ALA A 769 -38.27 17.29 -3.97
C ALA A 769 -39.06 16.16 -3.25
N ASP A 770 -38.39 15.06 -2.92
CA ASP A 770 -38.95 13.96 -2.14
C ASP A 770 -39.33 14.41 -0.72
N ALA A 771 -38.41 15.09 -0.02
CA ALA A 771 -38.66 15.60 1.32
C ALA A 771 -39.80 16.65 1.35
N PHE A 772 -39.88 17.52 0.34
CA PHE A 772 -40.95 18.52 0.22
C PHE A 772 -42.29 17.87 -0.10
N THR A 773 -42.31 16.84 -0.94
CA THR A 773 -43.51 16.04 -1.23
C THR A 773 -44.00 15.30 0.02
N ALA A 774 -43.08 14.70 0.79
CA ALA A 774 -43.40 14.07 2.07
C ALA A 774 -43.95 15.07 3.10
N PHE A 775 -43.36 16.27 3.20
CA PHE A 775 -43.88 17.35 4.05
C PHE A 775 -45.27 17.83 3.61
N LEU A 776 -45.55 17.95 2.31
CA LEU A 776 -46.90 18.30 1.82
C LEU A 776 -47.93 17.19 2.13
N ALA A 777 -47.52 15.92 2.14
CA ALA A 777 -48.38 14.80 2.51
C ALA A 777 -48.62 14.69 4.04
N ASN A 778 -47.65 15.11 4.86
CA ASN A 778 -47.73 15.10 6.32
C ASN A 778 -46.91 16.27 6.92
N PRO A 779 -47.52 17.47 7.10
CA PRO A 779 -46.80 18.70 7.44
C PRO A 779 -46.44 18.79 8.94
N VAL A 780 -45.55 17.90 9.38
CA VAL A 780 -45.03 17.83 10.75
C VAL A 780 -43.56 18.28 10.78
N GLY A 781 -43.26 19.27 11.61
CA GLY A 781 -41.92 19.86 11.72
C GLY A 781 -41.72 21.09 10.84
N ALA A 782 -40.47 21.38 10.50
CA ALA A 782 -40.13 22.47 9.58
C ALA A 782 -40.24 22.00 8.13
N ALA A 783 -40.69 22.88 7.23
CA ALA A 783 -40.59 22.64 5.80
C ALA A 783 -39.10 22.50 5.39
N PRO A 784 -38.74 21.56 4.50
CA PRO A 784 -37.38 21.43 4.03
C PRO A 784 -36.94 22.67 3.25
N VAL A 785 -35.62 22.92 3.22
CA VAL A 785 -35.01 24.08 2.53
C VAL A 785 -34.13 23.58 1.40
N TYR A 786 -34.32 24.10 0.18
CA TYR A 786 -33.48 23.73 -0.95
C TYR A 786 -32.18 24.54 -0.96
N GLU A 787 -31.10 23.93 -0.48
CA GLU A 787 -29.77 24.53 -0.52
C GLU A 787 -28.94 23.99 -1.70
N ASN A 788 -29.11 24.61 -2.87
CA ASN A 788 -28.39 24.28 -4.10
C ASN A 788 -26.85 24.27 -3.90
N PRO A 789 -26.16 23.13 -4.07
CA PRO A 789 -24.71 23.02 -3.87
C PRO A 789 -23.88 23.59 -5.03
N GLY A 790 -24.52 23.99 -6.14
CA GLY A 790 -23.84 24.41 -7.37
C GLY A 790 -23.32 23.24 -8.22
N ARG A 791 -22.86 23.55 -9.44
CA ARG A 791 -22.33 22.56 -10.39
C ARG A 791 -20.88 22.13 -10.13
N PHE A 792 -20.20 22.76 -9.18
CA PHE A 792 -18.81 22.48 -8.84
C PHE A 792 -18.71 22.21 -7.34
N TYR A 793 -19.37 21.14 -6.88
CA TYR A 793 -19.39 20.81 -5.46
C TYR A 793 -18.04 20.23 -5.05
N LEU A 794 -17.22 21.02 -4.35
CA LEU A 794 -15.94 20.59 -3.80
C LEU A 794 -16.19 19.54 -2.71
N SER A 795 -16.26 18.27 -3.08
CA SER A 795 -16.60 17.13 -2.23
C SER A 795 -15.52 16.88 -1.17
N GLY A 796 -14.26 16.89 -1.59
CA GLY A 796 -13.09 16.81 -0.69
C GLY A 796 -11.96 17.74 -1.11
N MET A 797 -11.08 18.07 -0.17
CA MET A 797 -9.83 18.79 -0.44
C MET A 797 -8.71 18.40 0.53
N SER A 798 -7.46 18.63 0.13
CA SER A 798 -6.34 18.78 1.05
C SER A 798 -5.51 20.02 0.72
N LEU A 799 -4.87 20.59 1.72
CA LEU A 799 -3.89 21.67 1.60
C LEU A 799 -2.73 21.36 2.54
N GLY A 800 -1.53 21.21 2.00
CA GLY A 800 -0.31 20.89 2.73
C GLY A 800 0.75 21.97 2.53
N ALA A 801 1.53 22.24 3.57
CA ALA A 801 2.76 23.00 3.48
C ALA A 801 3.84 22.28 4.28
N GLY A 802 5.07 22.27 3.78
CA GLY A 802 6.15 21.56 4.45
C GLY A 802 7.55 22.03 4.08
N TYR A 803 8.48 21.59 4.93
CA TYR A 803 9.91 21.77 4.81
C TYR A 803 10.57 20.39 4.95
N GLN A 804 11.52 20.07 4.08
CA GLN A 804 12.28 18.82 4.11
C GLN A 804 13.74 19.09 3.71
N ASP A 805 14.69 18.60 4.50
CA ASP A 805 16.12 18.72 4.23
C ASP A 805 16.87 17.39 4.51
N GLU A 806 18.19 17.44 4.66
CA GLU A 806 19.00 16.26 4.96
C GLU A 806 18.85 15.72 6.40
N CYS A 807 18.25 16.44 7.34
CA CYS A 807 18.14 16.08 8.77
C CYS A 807 16.74 16.23 9.40
N THR A 808 15.78 16.80 8.68
CA THR A 808 14.50 17.33 9.20
C THR A 808 13.39 17.14 8.16
N THR A 809 12.17 16.90 8.62
CA THR A 809 10.95 17.06 7.81
C THR A 809 9.82 17.58 8.69
N VAL A 810 9.28 18.75 8.36
CA VAL A 810 8.09 19.32 9.01
C VAL A 810 7.01 19.45 7.94
N SER A 811 5.80 18.96 8.19
CA SER A 811 4.65 19.26 7.32
C SER A 811 3.36 19.44 8.10
N LEU A 812 2.58 20.43 7.70
CA LEU A 812 1.25 20.71 8.19
C LEU A 812 0.25 20.48 7.06
N ASN A 813 -0.68 19.55 7.25
CA ASN A 813 -1.65 19.12 6.25
C ASN A 813 -3.06 19.28 6.80
N TYR A 814 -3.87 20.12 6.17
CA TYR A 814 -5.31 20.15 6.34
C TYR A 814 -5.96 19.22 5.32
N ILE A 815 -6.85 18.35 5.79
CA ILE A 815 -7.60 17.37 4.98
C ILE A 815 -9.08 17.52 5.34
N ASN A 816 -9.93 17.60 4.33
CA ASN A 816 -11.37 17.79 4.47
C ASN A 816 -12.06 16.80 3.53
N SER A 817 -12.41 15.61 4.04
CA SER A 817 -12.98 14.51 3.26
C SER A 817 -14.49 14.34 3.52
N PRO A 818 -15.28 13.91 2.52
CA PRO A 818 -16.71 13.66 2.69
C PRO A 818 -16.96 12.41 3.55
N ILE A 819 -18.06 12.40 4.30
CA ILE A 819 -18.57 11.20 4.99
C ILE A 819 -19.64 10.55 4.11
N ALA A 820 -19.74 9.22 4.12
CA ALA A 820 -20.56 8.45 3.17
C ALA A 820 -22.05 8.85 3.21
N THR A 821 -22.52 9.47 2.12
CA THR A 821 -23.77 10.25 2.11
C THR A 821 -25.04 9.43 1.84
N ALA A 822 -25.27 8.31 2.55
CA ALA A 822 -26.47 7.48 2.37
C ALA A 822 -27.79 8.22 2.68
N ILE A 823 -27.71 9.29 3.47
CA ILE A 823 -28.83 10.18 3.87
C ILE A 823 -28.69 11.61 3.32
N GLY A 824 -27.83 11.84 2.31
CA GLY A 824 -27.66 13.15 1.66
C GLY A 824 -27.03 14.27 2.49
N VAL A 825 -26.72 14.03 3.77
CA VAL A 825 -26.17 15.03 4.70
C VAL A 825 -24.77 15.50 4.27
N ARG A 826 -24.50 16.80 4.44
CA ARG A 826 -23.29 17.51 3.96
C ARG A 826 -22.02 17.28 4.80
N GLU A 827 -21.96 16.22 5.59
CA GLU A 827 -20.94 16.05 6.62
C GLU A 827 -19.55 15.71 6.08
N ARG A 828 -18.53 16.19 6.81
CA ARG A 828 -17.13 16.09 6.41
C ARG A 828 -16.23 15.86 7.61
N ASN A 829 -15.23 15.01 7.43
CA ASN A 829 -14.15 14.84 8.38
C ASN A 829 -13.06 15.88 8.06
N GLN A 830 -12.99 16.93 8.88
CA GLN A 830 -11.93 17.93 8.83
C GLN A 830 -10.81 17.53 9.79
N THR A 831 -9.67 17.09 9.25
CA THR A 831 -8.45 16.70 9.98
C THR A 831 -7.35 17.74 9.72
N VAL A 832 -6.66 18.20 10.76
CA VAL A 832 -5.32 18.79 10.68
C VAL A 832 -4.31 17.74 11.16
N LEU A 833 -3.23 17.57 10.40
CA LEU A 833 -2.09 16.71 10.71
C LEU A 833 -0.81 17.52 10.66
N LEU A 834 -0.12 17.65 11.80
CA LEU A 834 1.25 18.14 11.90
C LEU A 834 2.18 16.95 12.09
N ARG A 835 3.16 16.79 11.20
CA ARG A 835 4.22 15.76 11.23
C ARG A 835 5.58 16.43 11.36
N ILE A 836 6.40 15.99 12.31
CA ILE A 836 7.78 16.45 12.54
C ILE A 836 8.70 15.24 12.67
N GLU A 837 9.54 15.00 11.66
CA GLU A 837 10.59 13.97 11.67
C GLU A 837 11.97 14.65 11.84
N LEU A 838 12.67 14.34 12.93
CA LEU A 838 14.07 14.71 13.17
C LEU A 838 14.91 13.46 12.96
N LYS A 839 15.74 13.41 11.91
CA LYS A 839 16.52 12.20 11.59
C LYS A 839 17.43 11.83 12.76
N THR A 840 17.59 10.54 13.00
CA THR A 840 18.22 9.96 14.21
C THR A 840 17.51 10.16 15.56
N LEU A 841 16.62 11.14 15.73
CA LEU A 841 15.88 11.34 16.99
C LEU A 841 14.46 10.76 16.97
N GLY A 842 13.74 10.82 15.85
CA GLY A 842 12.41 10.20 15.71
C GLY A 842 11.39 11.03 14.92
N GLU A 843 10.12 10.63 15.01
CA GLU A 843 9.00 11.18 14.25
C GLU A 843 7.79 11.43 15.17
N ALA A 844 7.26 12.64 15.18
CA ALA A 844 6.14 13.09 15.98
C ALA A 844 4.94 13.47 15.09
N ASP A 845 3.77 12.88 15.37
CA ASP A 845 2.50 13.19 14.70
C ASP A 845 1.48 13.76 15.69
N LEU A 846 0.90 14.91 15.35
CA LEU A 846 -0.28 15.49 15.99
C LEU A 846 -1.44 15.49 14.98
N ARG A 847 -2.45 14.65 15.21
CA ARG A 847 -3.69 14.61 14.43
C ARG A 847 -4.86 15.16 15.25
N GLN A 848 -5.49 16.22 14.75
CA GLN A 848 -6.66 16.85 15.37
C GLN A 848 -7.81 16.94 14.38
N ASN A 849 -9.01 16.49 14.76
CA ASN A 849 -10.22 16.79 14.00
C ASN A 849 -10.78 18.16 14.44
N VAL A 850 -11.18 18.99 13.48
CA VAL A 850 -11.54 20.41 13.68
C VAL A 850 -13.06 20.66 13.55
N GLY A 851 -13.82 19.67 13.07
CA GLY A 851 -15.28 19.72 12.98
C GLY A 851 -15.98 18.69 13.87
N THR A 852 -17.20 18.99 14.29
CA THR A 852 -18.12 18.03 14.92
C THR A 852 -18.83 17.22 13.83
N THR A 853 -18.43 15.96 13.63
CA THR A 853 -19.28 14.98 12.92
C THR A 853 -20.46 14.61 13.82
N THR A 854 -21.60 14.28 13.22
CA THR A 854 -22.81 13.94 13.98
C THR A 854 -22.83 12.46 14.36
N THR A 855 -23.89 12.10 15.06
CA THR A 855 -24.26 10.79 15.62
C THR A 855 -24.08 9.54 14.75
N ALA A 856 -23.80 9.66 13.44
CA ALA A 856 -23.58 8.51 12.56
C ALA A 856 -22.32 7.69 12.90
N ASP A 857 -21.33 8.27 13.61
CA ASP A 857 -20.14 7.56 14.11
C ASP A 857 -20.38 6.86 15.48
N GLY A 858 -21.63 6.80 15.95
CA GLY A 858 -22.03 6.16 17.22
C GLY A 858 -21.66 6.94 18.49
N ILE A 859 -21.19 8.16 18.35
CA ILE A 859 -20.91 9.12 19.43
C ILE A 859 -22.21 9.83 19.83
N ALA A 860 -22.48 9.97 21.14
CA ALA A 860 -23.60 10.77 21.62
C ALA A 860 -23.28 12.27 21.50
N THR A 861 -24.28 13.07 21.13
CA THR A 861 -24.22 14.53 21.26
C THR A 861 -24.31 14.93 22.73
N VAL A 862 -23.17 14.85 23.42
CA VAL A 862 -23.01 15.33 24.80
C VAL A 862 -23.34 16.83 24.85
N ARG A 863 -24.28 17.21 25.73
CA ARG A 863 -24.47 18.57 26.20
C ARG A 863 -23.55 18.83 27.41
#